data_AF-R7Z588-F1
#
_entry.id   AF-R7Z588-F1
#
_cell.length_a   1.000
_cell.length_b   1.000
_cell.length_c   1.000
_cell.angle_alpha   90.00
_cell.angle_beta   90.00
_cell.angle_gamma   90.00
#
_symmetry.space_group_name_H-M   'P 1'
#
loop_
_entity.id
_entity.type
_entity.pdbx_description
1 polymer ?
#
loop_
_entity_poly.entity_id
_entity_poly.type
_entity_poly.pdbx_seq_one_letter_code
_entity_poly.pdbx_strand_id
1 'polypeptide(L)'
;MSALHDALNVLRPKDFSEVPQDDLAVFLRDIFAQAELIVNSVPPPPGGKDFASSKRSRSDSNGATRASEITSSPARPPPLDPSHEDLQKSWGKPLKLGPRENPLGISVYKMAGHDRHGAWFARRSIHEGLGFAKWKKAMRREFAESLAVQGGPGAGSIRGIGSDQRLERKDVEGIGRMEVYQLSAQFPGPTAPREFITLLLTSESALSDKSAIKQSIPRHYMVVSIPVTHPDAPPRNGYVRGEYESVEMIREVPLTPHKPDAKTREADMERKEKAADDDPETNPVEWIMVTRSDPGGGIPRFMVDRGTPGSIAGDAVKFLDWACGKEEIPDEDADAGAQEAAQELKKQDTNDAAQINGHPVGIEGKSPTQAYESAPQNEGGLLANALPSLSSVAAYAPAAVQNYLPESLQPKNDGADDDDSSDTSSIDSFTSVEEFRTAEDNIATPRASRIEDSTDSLTSINSITPSAMDSPTSARTQHDKELEKIEKKKAQLDEKLQKSRQKEIGDSEKAHQKYEAQVRKAQEKHDREIAKLEARRQKEAARLAARKQKEDEKNALTKTQRERDEWKLKAEVLGQENKVLHEQVKELQRENTALVAKMGKMGQGPEVIRQIREELAGGRSRASSGASNRPSPSVKSKRSAELLGGQT
;
A
#
# COMPACT_ATOMS: atom_id res chain seq x y z
N MET A 1 -15.99 15.51 23.26
CA MET A 1 -15.33 14.20 23.02
C MET A 1 -16.30 13.03 22.92
N SER A 2 -17.16 12.74 23.92
CA SER A 2 -18.10 11.59 23.86
C SER A 2 -18.96 11.62 22.61
N ALA A 3 -19.72 12.69 22.37
CA ALA A 3 -20.67 12.80 21.26
C ALA A 3 -20.10 12.47 19.87
N LEU A 4 -18.80 12.73 19.61
CA LEU A 4 -18.14 12.33 18.37
C LEU A 4 -17.85 10.82 18.32
N HIS A 5 -17.43 10.22 19.44
CA HIS A 5 -17.27 8.76 19.52
C HIS A 5 -18.64 8.05 19.48
N ASP A 6 -19.65 8.63 20.12
CA ASP A 6 -21.03 8.12 20.12
C ASP A 6 -21.61 8.14 18.68
N ALA A 7 -21.38 9.21 17.92
CA ALA A 7 -21.71 9.28 16.49
C ALA A 7 -20.91 8.26 15.66
N LEU A 8 -19.59 8.14 15.88
CA LEU A 8 -18.74 7.17 15.17
C LEU A 8 -19.12 5.71 15.47
N ASN A 9 -19.67 5.43 16.67
CA ASN A 9 -20.18 4.10 17.02
C ASN A 9 -21.36 3.66 16.15
N VAL A 10 -22.11 4.60 15.55
CA VAL A 10 -23.23 4.29 14.64
C VAL A 10 -22.75 3.72 13.29
N LEU A 11 -21.46 3.88 12.95
CA LEU A 11 -20.81 3.32 11.75
C LEU A 11 -20.19 1.92 11.96
N ARG A 12 -20.27 1.35 13.17
CA ARG A 12 -19.72 0.02 13.48
C ARG A 12 -20.41 -1.08 12.64
N PRO A 13 -19.75 -2.23 12.41
CA PRO A 13 -20.33 -3.37 11.72
C PRO A 13 -21.68 -3.82 12.31
N LYS A 14 -22.61 -4.21 11.45
CA LYS A 14 -23.97 -4.69 11.79
C LYS A 14 -24.28 -5.96 11.00
N ASP A 15 -25.30 -6.71 11.40
CA ASP A 15 -25.89 -7.68 10.47
C ASP A 15 -26.92 -6.99 9.55
N PHE A 16 -27.04 -7.41 8.30
CA PHE A 16 -28.04 -6.82 7.40
C PHE A 16 -29.48 -7.05 7.89
N SER A 17 -29.74 -8.12 8.65
CA SER A 17 -31.03 -8.33 9.32
C SER A 17 -31.35 -7.31 10.42
N GLU A 18 -30.37 -6.52 10.88
CA GLU A 18 -30.56 -5.40 11.81
C GLU A 18 -30.89 -4.08 11.07
N VAL A 19 -30.79 -4.03 9.73
CA VAL A 19 -31.15 -2.85 8.93
C VAL A 19 -32.67 -2.85 8.70
N PRO A 20 -33.42 -1.87 9.24
CA PRO A 20 -34.88 -1.87 9.15
C PRO A 20 -35.33 -1.57 7.72
N GLN A 21 -36.03 -2.52 7.11
CA GLN A 21 -36.50 -2.42 5.73
C GLN A 21 -37.81 -1.61 5.62
N ASP A 22 -38.69 -1.71 6.62
CA ASP A 22 -39.98 -1.02 6.64
C ASP A 22 -39.89 0.45 7.13
N ASP A 23 -38.97 0.73 8.07
CA ASP A 23 -38.70 2.09 8.59
C ASP A 23 -37.30 2.59 8.21
N LEU A 24 -36.91 2.31 6.97
CA LEU A 24 -35.64 2.76 6.39
C LEU A 24 -35.55 4.30 6.39
N ALA A 25 -36.68 5.00 6.35
CA ALA A 25 -36.77 6.45 6.33
C ALA A 25 -36.31 7.13 7.64
N VAL A 26 -36.64 6.56 8.81
CA VAL A 26 -36.11 7.05 10.10
C VAL A 26 -34.64 6.67 10.24
N PHE A 27 -34.30 5.40 9.95
CA PHE A 27 -32.92 4.91 10.01
C PHE A 27 -31.96 5.78 9.19
N LEU A 28 -32.25 6.05 7.92
CA LEU A 28 -31.41 6.89 7.05
C LEU A 28 -31.18 8.28 7.67
N ARG A 29 -32.24 8.94 8.16
CA ARG A 29 -32.13 10.27 8.80
C ARG A 29 -31.24 10.25 10.04
N ASP A 30 -31.37 9.23 10.88
CA ASP A 30 -30.55 9.08 12.08
C ASP A 30 -29.07 8.84 11.73
N ILE A 31 -28.76 7.99 10.73
CA ILE A 31 -27.38 7.82 10.26
C ILE A 31 -26.83 9.14 9.71
N PHE A 32 -27.58 9.83 8.84
CA PHE A 32 -27.11 11.08 8.21
C PHE A 32 -26.91 12.22 9.24
N ALA A 33 -27.74 12.31 10.28
CA ALA A 33 -27.57 13.28 11.37
C ALA A 33 -26.28 13.03 12.19
N GLN A 34 -25.89 11.77 12.40
CA GLN A 34 -24.58 11.45 13.01
C GLN A 34 -23.43 11.72 12.04
N ALA A 35 -23.62 11.42 10.75
CA ALA A 35 -22.64 11.65 9.70
C ALA A 35 -22.33 13.14 9.49
N GLU A 36 -23.33 14.04 9.57
CA GLU A 36 -23.15 15.50 9.61
C GLU A 36 -22.22 15.92 10.76
N LEU A 37 -22.48 15.43 11.99
CA LEU A 37 -21.65 15.73 13.15
C LEU A 37 -20.21 15.25 12.95
N ILE A 38 -20.03 14.06 12.37
CA ILE A 38 -18.72 13.47 12.07
C ILE A 38 -17.93 14.35 11.08
N VAL A 39 -18.50 14.75 9.94
CA VAL A 39 -17.77 15.57 8.95
C VAL A 39 -17.51 16.99 9.43
N ASN A 40 -18.46 17.61 10.15
CA ASN A 40 -18.26 18.95 10.71
C ASN A 40 -17.27 18.97 11.90
N SER A 41 -17.00 17.82 12.52
CA SER A 41 -15.93 17.68 13.52
C SER A 41 -14.52 17.79 12.94
N VAL A 42 -14.31 17.65 11.62
CA VAL A 42 -12.96 17.67 11.02
C VAL A 42 -12.44 19.11 10.91
N PRO A 43 -11.27 19.47 11.46
CA PRO A 43 -10.79 20.86 11.43
C PRO A 43 -10.57 21.38 10.00
N PRO A 44 -10.87 22.67 9.72
CA PRO A 44 -10.63 23.26 8.41
C PRO A 44 -9.14 23.23 8.02
N PRO A 45 -8.79 23.16 6.72
CA PRO A 45 -7.39 23.14 6.29
C PRO A 45 -6.65 24.40 6.76
N PRO A 46 -5.40 24.30 7.26
CA PRO A 46 -4.70 25.43 7.84
C PRO A 46 -4.43 26.54 6.82
N GLY A 47 -4.34 27.77 7.30
CA GLY A 47 -4.24 28.96 6.44
C GLY A 47 -5.50 29.17 5.60
N GLY A 48 -5.36 29.93 4.51
CA GLY A 48 -6.47 30.38 3.66
C GLY A 48 -6.90 31.81 3.96
N LYS A 49 -8.06 32.19 3.42
CA LYS A 49 -8.74 33.48 3.57
C LYS A 49 -10.12 33.25 4.17
N ASP A 50 -10.60 34.23 4.95
CA ASP A 50 -11.97 34.21 5.47
C ASP A 50 -12.99 34.27 4.32
N PHE A 51 -14.16 33.67 4.53
CA PHE A 51 -15.25 33.58 3.56
C PHE A 51 -15.64 34.93 2.94
N ALA A 52 -15.76 35.99 3.74
CA ALA A 52 -16.14 37.32 3.25
C ALA A 52 -15.01 38.03 2.46
N SER A 53 -13.76 37.62 2.68
CA SER A 53 -12.58 38.12 1.96
C SER A 53 -12.17 37.25 0.75
N SER A 54 -12.87 36.14 0.54
CA SER A 54 -12.51 35.14 -0.44
C SER A 54 -13.06 35.46 -1.83
N LYS A 55 -12.27 35.12 -2.84
CA LYS A 55 -12.68 35.05 -4.25
C LYS A 55 -12.12 33.75 -4.81
N ARG A 56 -12.86 33.11 -5.71
CA ARG A 56 -12.36 32.01 -6.53
C ARG A 56 -11.15 32.48 -7.34
N SER A 57 -10.19 31.59 -7.53
CA SER A 57 -9.00 31.79 -8.36
C SER A 57 -9.24 31.48 -9.84
N ARG A 58 -10.26 30.65 -10.13
CA ARG A 58 -10.63 30.23 -11.48
C ARG A 58 -11.93 30.89 -11.98
N SER A 59 -12.05 31.00 -13.30
CA SER A 59 -13.30 31.41 -13.99
C SER A 59 -13.94 30.26 -14.78
N ASP A 60 -13.21 29.17 -14.99
CA ASP A 60 -13.72 27.92 -15.55
C ASP A 60 -14.31 27.03 -14.45
N SER A 61 -15.50 26.48 -14.67
CA SER A 61 -16.14 25.55 -13.75
C SER A 61 -15.62 24.12 -13.87
N ASN A 62 -15.22 23.69 -15.07
CA ASN A 62 -14.77 22.31 -15.34
C ASN A 62 -13.53 22.24 -16.26
N GLY A 63 -12.63 23.22 -16.19
CA GLY A 63 -11.45 23.32 -17.07
C GLY A 63 -10.18 22.60 -16.57
N ALA A 64 -10.25 21.80 -15.51
CA ALA A 64 -9.20 20.84 -15.18
C ALA A 64 -9.45 19.51 -15.94
N THR A 65 -8.43 18.97 -16.58
CA THR A 65 -8.49 17.68 -17.31
C THR A 65 -7.88 16.51 -16.52
N ARG A 66 -7.20 16.82 -15.40
CA ARG A 66 -6.50 15.87 -14.52
C ARG A 66 -6.26 16.49 -13.14
N ALA A 67 -5.89 15.69 -12.14
CA ALA A 67 -5.69 16.14 -10.76
C ALA A 67 -4.60 17.22 -10.62
N SER A 68 -3.57 17.21 -11.46
CA SER A 68 -2.50 18.24 -11.43
C SER A 68 -2.97 19.63 -11.87
N GLU A 69 -4.15 19.75 -12.48
CA GLU A 69 -4.73 21.03 -12.92
C GLU A 69 -5.80 21.54 -11.94
N ILE A 70 -6.20 20.73 -10.94
CA ILE A 70 -7.09 21.13 -9.86
C ILE A 70 -6.37 22.12 -8.95
N THR A 71 -7.04 23.23 -8.65
CA THR A 71 -6.46 24.32 -7.86
C THR A 71 -6.95 24.26 -6.41
N SER A 72 -6.02 24.24 -5.45
CA SER A 72 -6.37 24.22 -4.03
C SER A 72 -6.88 25.60 -3.60
N SER A 73 -8.14 25.69 -3.16
CA SER A 73 -8.77 26.97 -2.88
C SER A 73 -8.24 27.59 -1.58
N PRO A 74 -7.90 28.89 -1.57
CA PRO A 74 -7.64 29.61 -0.34
C PRO A 74 -8.92 29.88 0.45
N ALA A 75 -10.12 29.76 -0.14
CA ALA A 75 -11.37 30.05 0.53
C ALA A 75 -11.59 29.12 1.74
N ARG A 76 -12.16 29.66 2.82
CA ARG A 76 -12.64 28.88 3.96
C ARG A 76 -14.13 29.17 4.17
N PRO A 77 -14.98 28.15 4.34
CA PRO A 77 -16.36 28.38 4.78
C PRO A 77 -16.35 28.98 6.20
N PRO A 78 -17.40 29.72 6.59
CA PRO A 78 -17.50 30.26 7.94
C PRO A 78 -17.64 29.12 8.97
N PRO A 79 -17.34 29.37 10.26
CA PRO A 79 -17.70 28.45 11.34
C PRO A 79 -19.21 28.18 11.31
N LEU A 80 -19.58 26.89 11.25
CA LEU A 80 -20.96 26.48 10.98
C LEU A 80 -21.84 26.50 12.24
N ASP A 81 -21.36 25.89 13.32
CA ASP A 81 -22.01 25.86 14.64
C ASP A 81 -20.91 25.81 15.72
N PRO A 82 -20.98 26.61 16.81
CA PRO A 82 -19.96 26.64 17.86
C PRO A 82 -19.70 25.30 18.55
N SER A 83 -20.69 24.40 18.61
CA SER A 83 -20.55 23.07 19.22
C SER A 83 -19.53 22.19 18.50
N HIS A 84 -19.26 22.46 17.22
CA HIS A 84 -18.25 21.74 16.45
C HIS A 84 -16.80 22.09 16.86
N GLU A 85 -16.54 23.27 17.46
CA GLU A 85 -15.17 23.68 17.85
C GLU A 85 -14.55 22.73 18.89
N ASP A 86 -15.33 22.28 19.86
CA ASP A 86 -14.88 21.31 20.87
C ASP A 86 -14.70 19.89 20.31
N LEU A 87 -15.34 19.57 19.19
CA LEU A 87 -15.12 18.31 18.49
C LEU A 87 -13.84 18.36 17.66
N GLN A 88 -13.58 19.47 16.97
CA GLN A 88 -12.37 19.71 16.17
C GLN A 88 -11.07 19.56 16.97
N LYS A 89 -11.08 19.93 18.26
CA LYS A 89 -9.94 19.75 19.18
C LYS A 89 -9.50 18.27 19.32
N SER A 90 -10.38 17.31 19.03
CA SER A 90 -10.10 15.86 19.10
C SER A 90 -9.16 15.35 17.99
N TRP A 91 -9.12 16.03 16.84
CA TRP A 91 -8.35 15.61 15.65
C TRP A 91 -6.89 16.08 15.65
N GLY A 92 -6.50 16.95 16.58
CA GLY A 92 -5.15 17.47 16.70
C GLY A 92 -4.72 18.38 15.54
N LYS A 93 -3.50 18.17 15.04
CA LYS A 93 -2.93 18.93 13.91
C LYS A 93 -2.86 18.04 12.65
N PRO A 94 -2.87 18.61 11.44
CA PRO A 94 -2.65 17.85 10.22
C PRO A 94 -1.33 17.07 10.25
N LEU A 95 -1.34 15.86 9.70
CA LEU A 95 -0.16 15.04 9.47
C LEU A 95 0.69 15.67 8.36
N LYS A 96 2.01 15.70 8.56
CA LYS A 96 2.96 16.18 7.54
C LYS A 96 3.28 15.06 6.55
N LEU A 97 2.65 15.11 5.37
CA LEU A 97 2.95 14.25 4.22
C LEU A 97 4.03 14.87 3.33
N GLY A 98 4.72 14.07 2.52
CA GLY A 98 5.66 14.55 1.51
C GLY A 98 4.94 15.13 0.28
N PRO A 99 5.53 16.10 -0.46
CA PRO A 99 4.89 16.67 -1.66
C PRO A 99 4.53 15.63 -2.74
N ARG A 100 5.35 14.57 -2.88
CA ARG A 100 5.07 13.43 -3.79
C ARG A 100 3.89 12.56 -3.32
N GLU A 101 3.63 12.48 -2.02
CA GLU A 101 2.52 11.72 -1.44
C GLU A 101 1.22 12.55 -1.43
N ASN A 102 1.34 13.88 -1.47
CA ASN A 102 0.24 14.83 -1.33
C ASN A 102 0.42 16.05 -2.27
N PRO A 103 0.33 15.86 -3.60
CA PRO A 103 0.50 16.95 -4.56
C PRO A 103 -0.64 17.97 -4.50
N LEU A 104 -1.82 17.57 -4.01
CA LEU A 104 -3.04 18.39 -3.91
C LEU A 104 -3.11 19.27 -2.64
N GLY A 105 -2.09 19.27 -1.78
CA GLY A 105 -2.07 20.07 -0.54
C GLY A 105 -3.14 19.68 0.49
N ILE A 106 -3.66 18.44 0.42
CA ILE A 106 -4.76 17.92 1.24
C ILE A 106 -4.37 17.90 2.72
N SER A 107 -5.28 18.28 3.62
CA SER A 107 -5.07 18.11 5.06
C SER A 107 -5.60 16.75 5.52
N VAL A 108 -4.69 15.90 6.03
CA VAL A 108 -5.03 14.61 6.63
C VAL A 108 -4.82 14.69 8.14
N TYR A 109 -5.79 14.23 8.93
CA TYR A 109 -5.79 14.22 10.40
C TYR A 109 -5.83 12.80 10.95
N LYS A 110 -5.53 12.65 12.25
CA LYS A 110 -5.61 11.36 12.95
C LYS A 110 -6.12 11.53 14.37
N MET A 111 -7.18 10.81 14.72
CA MET A 111 -7.75 10.73 16.07
C MET A 111 -7.65 9.28 16.58
N ALA A 112 -7.45 9.08 17.87
CA ALA A 112 -7.54 7.75 18.48
C ALA A 112 -9.01 7.35 18.64
N GLY A 113 -9.41 6.13 18.27
CA GLY A 113 -10.81 5.70 18.40
C GLY A 113 -11.24 5.30 19.82
N HIS A 114 -10.29 5.18 20.76
CA HIS A 114 -10.48 4.81 22.17
C HIS A 114 -11.23 3.49 22.48
N ASP A 115 -11.72 2.79 21.45
CA ASP A 115 -12.58 1.61 21.47
C ASP A 115 -11.85 0.29 21.17
N ARG A 116 -10.52 0.33 20.99
CA ARG A 116 -9.65 -0.77 20.54
C ARG A 116 -9.81 -1.18 19.08
N HIS A 117 -10.60 -0.50 18.25
CA HIS A 117 -10.70 -0.80 16.81
C HIS A 117 -9.64 -0.08 15.97
N GLY A 118 -9.05 1.01 16.47
CA GLY A 118 -7.84 1.60 15.88
C GLY A 118 -7.77 3.11 16.02
N ALA A 119 -7.18 3.76 15.02
CA ALA A 119 -7.28 5.19 14.82
C ALA A 119 -8.31 5.51 13.74
N TRP A 120 -8.98 6.65 13.89
CA TRP A 120 -9.72 7.30 12.83
C TRP A 120 -8.79 8.23 12.06
N PHE A 121 -8.94 8.26 10.74
CA PHE A 121 -8.28 9.21 9.86
C PHE A 121 -9.34 10.10 9.24
N ALA A 122 -9.02 11.39 9.06
CA ALA A 122 -9.87 12.31 8.33
C ALA A 122 -9.08 13.05 7.26
N ARG A 123 -9.77 13.44 6.20
CA ARG A 123 -9.28 14.22 5.07
C ARG A 123 -10.17 15.44 4.94
N ARG A 124 -9.58 16.64 4.78
CA ARG A 124 -10.31 17.85 4.40
C ARG A 124 -9.48 18.65 3.41
N SER A 125 -10.13 19.10 2.34
CA SER A 125 -9.53 19.82 1.22
C SER A 125 -10.60 20.64 0.50
N ILE A 126 -10.23 21.72 -0.18
CA ILE A 126 -11.16 22.59 -0.91
C ILE A 126 -10.55 22.86 -2.29
N HIS A 127 -11.32 22.63 -3.35
CA HIS A 127 -10.83 22.51 -4.72
C HIS A 127 -11.59 23.42 -5.70
N GLU A 128 -10.90 23.89 -6.73
CA GLU A 128 -11.45 24.65 -7.87
C GLU A 128 -10.99 24.03 -9.20
N GLY A 129 -11.82 24.12 -10.25
CA GLY A 129 -11.56 23.59 -11.60
C GLY A 129 -12.39 22.34 -11.97
N LEU A 130 -13.19 21.84 -11.03
CA LEU A 130 -14.21 20.82 -11.24
C LEU A 130 -15.48 21.23 -10.48
N GLY A 131 -16.61 21.34 -11.18
CA GLY A 131 -17.86 21.90 -10.65
C GLY A 131 -18.64 20.93 -9.77
N PHE A 132 -19.44 21.45 -8.84
CA PHE A 132 -20.19 20.64 -7.88
C PHE A 132 -21.05 19.55 -8.54
N ALA A 133 -21.72 19.85 -9.66
CA ALA A 133 -22.52 18.88 -10.39
C ALA A 133 -21.65 17.73 -10.95
N LYS A 134 -20.46 18.04 -11.49
CA LYS A 134 -19.55 17.01 -12.03
C LYS A 134 -18.89 16.18 -10.91
N TRP A 135 -18.52 16.80 -9.78
CA TRP A 135 -18.13 16.10 -8.55
C TRP A 135 -19.21 15.10 -8.09
N LYS A 136 -20.46 15.56 -8.00
CA LYS A 136 -21.60 14.75 -7.57
C LYS A 136 -21.82 13.55 -8.50
N LYS A 137 -21.85 13.78 -9.83
CA LYS A 137 -21.96 12.67 -10.81
C LYS A 137 -20.79 11.70 -10.70
N ALA A 138 -19.56 12.20 -10.57
CA ALA A 138 -18.36 11.37 -10.40
C ALA A 138 -18.47 10.42 -9.19
N MET A 139 -18.88 10.93 -8.02
CA MET A 139 -19.03 10.13 -6.80
C MET A 139 -20.17 9.12 -6.86
N ARG A 140 -21.28 9.44 -7.56
CA ARG A 140 -22.37 8.49 -7.79
C ARG A 140 -21.97 7.37 -8.76
N ARG A 141 -21.26 7.73 -9.83
CA ARG A 141 -20.89 6.82 -10.93
C ARG A 141 -19.72 5.88 -10.58
N GLU A 142 -18.95 6.18 -9.54
CA GLU A 142 -17.71 5.47 -9.17
C GLU A 142 -17.83 3.94 -9.07
N PHE A 143 -18.71 3.41 -8.22
CA PHE A 143 -18.86 1.96 -8.06
C PHE A 143 -19.48 1.28 -9.30
N ALA A 144 -20.31 2.01 -10.06
CA ALA A 144 -20.94 1.50 -11.27
C ALA A 144 -19.94 1.29 -12.43
N GLU A 145 -18.93 2.16 -12.58
CA GLU A 145 -17.86 1.96 -13.57
C GLU A 145 -16.99 0.75 -13.22
N SER A 146 -16.67 0.56 -11.93
CA SER A 146 -15.89 -0.61 -11.49
C SER A 146 -16.64 -1.92 -11.74
N LEU A 147 -17.95 -1.95 -11.48
CA LEU A 147 -18.84 -3.09 -11.73
C LEU A 147 -18.93 -3.49 -13.22
N ALA A 148 -18.78 -2.52 -14.13
CA ALA A 148 -18.81 -2.75 -15.57
C ALA A 148 -17.56 -3.48 -16.09
N VAL A 149 -16.43 -3.39 -15.37
CA VAL A 149 -15.18 -4.08 -15.72
C VAL A 149 -15.17 -5.50 -15.15
N GLN A 150 -14.75 -6.48 -15.97
CA GLN A 150 -14.48 -7.84 -15.50
C GLN A 150 -12.98 -8.04 -15.28
N GLY A 151 -12.58 -8.72 -14.20
CA GLY A 151 -11.18 -9.00 -13.90
C GLY A 151 -10.96 -9.58 -12.51
N GLY A 152 -9.72 -9.46 -12.02
CA GLY A 152 -9.34 -9.88 -10.67
C GLY A 152 -9.74 -8.89 -9.56
N PRO A 153 -9.25 -9.09 -8.32
CA PRO A 153 -9.60 -8.28 -7.16
C PRO A 153 -9.33 -6.77 -7.37
N GLY A 154 -10.35 -5.94 -7.24
CA GLY A 154 -10.28 -4.50 -7.51
C GLY A 154 -10.23 -4.10 -8.99
N ALA A 155 -10.59 -4.99 -9.92
CA ALA A 155 -10.71 -4.63 -11.33
C ALA A 155 -11.70 -3.46 -11.53
N GLY A 156 -11.33 -2.52 -12.41
CA GLY A 156 -12.11 -1.31 -12.66
C GLY A 156 -12.14 -0.28 -11.52
N SER A 157 -11.45 -0.52 -10.39
CA SER A 157 -11.45 0.45 -9.28
C SER A 157 -10.81 1.78 -9.70
N ILE A 158 -11.55 2.87 -9.61
CA ILE A 158 -11.05 4.24 -9.85
C ILE A 158 -10.03 4.62 -8.77
N ARG A 159 -10.32 4.28 -7.52
CA ARG A 159 -9.44 4.42 -6.35
C ARG A 159 -9.70 3.29 -5.35
N GLY A 160 -8.73 2.98 -4.49
CA GLY A 160 -8.89 2.09 -3.33
C GLY A 160 -9.40 0.65 -3.57
N ILE A 161 -10.68 0.48 -3.87
CA ILE A 161 -11.48 -0.74 -3.82
C ILE A 161 -12.43 -0.76 -5.04
N GLY A 162 -12.59 -1.91 -5.69
CA GLY A 162 -13.53 -2.11 -6.80
C GLY A 162 -14.84 -2.76 -6.35
N SER A 163 -15.87 -2.68 -7.19
CA SER A 163 -17.19 -3.28 -6.97
C SER A 163 -17.35 -4.58 -7.76
N ASP A 164 -17.53 -5.70 -7.06
CA ASP A 164 -17.75 -7.01 -7.68
C ASP A 164 -19.24 -7.19 -8.03
N GLN A 165 -20.13 -6.83 -7.10
CA GLN A 165 -21.58 -7.13 -7.17
C GLN A 165 -22.39 -6.18 -6.27
N ARG A 166 -23.56 -5.72 -6.76
CA ARG A 166 -24.62 -5.13 -5.93
C ARG A 166 -25.52 -6.26 -5.41
N LEU A 167 -25.81 -6.24 -4.12
CA LEU A 167 -26.64 -7.22 -3.41
C LEU A 167 -28.06 -6.68 -3.27
N GLU A 168 -28.17 -5.43 -2.81
CA GLU A 168 -29.43 -4.74 -2.47
C GLU A 168 -29.41 -3.30 -2.98
N ARG A 169 -30.58 -2.76 -3.31
CA ARG A 169 -30.80 -1.33 -3.67
C ARG A 169 -32.21 -0.91 -3.27
N LYS A 170 -32.34 0.17 -2.50
CA LYS A 170 -33.61 0.80 -2.09
C LYS A 170 -33.46 2.33 -2.08
N ASP A 171 -34.17 3.01 -2.96
CA ASP A 171 -34.26 4.47 -3.02
C ASP A 171 -35.41 4.97 -2.11
N VAL A 172 -35.18 6.04 -1.34
CA VAL A 172 -36.15 6.62 -0.39
C VAL A 172 -36.32 8.11 -0.67
N GLU A 173 -37.48 8.46 -1.23
CA GLU A 173 -37.77 9.80 -1.78
C GLU A 173 -37.51 10.93 -0.77
N GLY A 174 -36.76 11.95 -1.22
CA GLY A 174 -36.40 13.12 -0.41
C GLY A 174 -35.37 12.89 0.70
N ILE A 175 -34.97 11.64 0.98
CA ILE A 175 -34.01 11.31 2.05
C ILE A 175 -32.68 10.83 1.48
N GLY A 176 -32.71 9.92 0.50
CA GLY A 176 -31.49 9.30 -0.03
C GLY A 176 -31.71 7.85 -0.47
N ARG A 177 -30.62 7.09 -0.58
CA ARG A 177 -30.63 5.69 -1.02
C ARG A 177 -29.87 4.80 -0.03
N MET A 178 -30.29 3.56 0.06
CA MET A 178 -29.58 2.44 0.68
C MET A 178 -29.17 1.43 -0.42
N GLU A 179 -27.90 1.08 -0.49
CA GLU A 179 -27.40 -0.02 -1.33
C GLU A 179 -26.52 -0.95 -0.48
N VAL A 180 -26.37 -2.21 -0.87
CA VAL A 180 -25.35 -3.10 -0.30
C VAL A 180 -24.47 -3.63 -1.42
N TYR A 181 -23.17 -3.45 -1.28
CA TYR A 181 -22.17 -3.87 -2.27
C TYR A 181 -21.19 -4.90 -1.70
N GLN A 182 -20.88 -5.91 -2.50
CA GLN A 182 -19.69 -6.74 -2.34
C GLN A 182 -18.55 -6.10 -3.16
N LEU A 183 -17.49 -5.71 -2.46
CA LEU A 183 -16.35 -4.99 -2.99
C LEU A 183 -15.06 -5.81 -2.82
N SER A 184 -14.06 -5.59 -3.67
CA SER A 184 -12.74 -6.23 -3.56
C SER A 184 -11.56 -5.29 -3.81
N ALA A 185 -10.39 -5.61 -3.23
CA ALA A 185 -9.16 -4.85 -3.44
C ALA A 185 -7.91 -5.73 -3.39
N GLN A 186 -6.98 -5.53 -4.33
CA GLN A 186 -5.66 -6.12 -4.26
C GLN A 186 -4.71 -5.24 -3.43
N PHE A 187 -4.32 -5.72 -2.25
CA PHE A 187 -3.29 -5.08 -1.42
C PHE A 187 -1.88 -5.45 -1.93
N PRO A 188 -0.84 -4.64 -1.66
CA PRO A 188 0.53 -4.97 -2.03
C PRO A 188 0.98 -6.36 -1.56
N GLY A 189 1.82 -7.01 -2.38
CA GLY A 189 2.37 -8.33 -2.09
C GLY A 189 3.32 -8.35 -0.88
N PRO A 190 3.47 -9.49 -0.18
CA PRO A 190 2.84 -10.79 -0.43
C PRO A 190 1.60 -10.96 0.46
N THR A 191 0.53 -10.19 0.23
CA THR A 191 -0.71 -10.28 1.00
C THR A 191 -1.91 -10.63 0.12
N ALA A 192 -2.87 -11.36 0.70
CA ALA A 192 -4.04 -11.84 -0.02
C ALA A 192 -4.97 -10.70 -0.47
N PRO A 193 -5.78 -10.91 -1.53
CA PRO A 193 -6.93 -10.08 -1.87
C PRO A 193 -7.82 -9.82 -0.66
N ARG A 194 -8.40 -8.62 -0.59
CA ARG A 194 -9.43 -8.28 0.40
C ARG A 194 -10.80 -8.25 -0.25
N GLU A 195 -11.79 -8.65 0.52
CA GLU A 195 -13.19 -8.37 0.20
C GLU A 195 -13.86 -7.62 1.36
N PHE A 196 -14.75 -6.70 1.01
CA PHE A 196 -15.52 -5.89 1.95
C PHE A 196 -16.99 -5.97 1.55
N ILE A 197 -17.88 -6.16 2.51
CA ILE A 197 -19.32 -6.02 2.29
C ILE A 197 -19.74 -4.74 3.01
N THR A 198 -20.26 -3.77 2.27
CA THR A 198 -20.67 -2.48 2.82
C THR A 198 -22.13 -2.21 2.51
N LEU A 199 -22.86 -1.78 3.53
CA LEU A 199 -24.03 -0.93 3.38
C LEU A 199 -23.51 0.45 2.95
N LEU A 200 -24.01 0.95 1.83
CA LEU A 200 -23.67 2.25 1.25
C LEU A 200 -24.92 3.12 1.29
N LEU A 201 -24.90 4.20 2.05
CA LEU A 201 -26.02 5.11 2.21
C LEU A 201 -25.66 6.46 1.58
N THR A 202 -26.46 6.95 0.65
CA THR A 202 -26.16 8.17 -0.11
C THR A 202 -27.28 9.19 -0.03
N SER A 203 -26.97 10.49 0.02
CA SER A 203 -27.98 11.54 0.16
C SER A 203 -27.53 12.92 -0.33
N GLU A 204 -28.51 13.69 -0.78
CA GLU A 204 -28.43 15.09 -1.23
C GLU A 204 -29.14 16.05 -0.25
N SER A 205 -29.68 15.51 0.85
CA SER A 205 -30.49 16.20 1.87
C SER A 205 -30.08 15.83 3.29
N ALA A 206 -28.83 15.36 3.46
CA ALA A 206 -28.26 14.89 4.72
C ALA A 206 -27.87 16.00 5.72
N LEU A 207 -27.67 17.23 5.24
CA LEU A 207 -27.26 18.36 6.09
C LEU A 207 -28.46 19.14 6.64
N SER A 208 -28.27 19.70 7.83
CA SER A 208 -29.26 20.52 8.55
C SER A 208 -28.80 21.98 8.66
N ASP A 209 -29.57 22.80 9.40
CA ASP A 209 -29.20 24.19 9.72
C ASP A 209 -27.82 24.30 10.41
N LYS A 210 -27.34 23.23 11.07
CA LYS A 210 -25.98 23.14 11.65
C LYS A 210 -24.85 23.21 10.62
N SER A 211 -25.17 23.11 9.34
CA SER A 211 -24.26 23.27 8.20
C SER A 211 -24.63 24.45 7.29
N ALA A 212 -25.61 25.28 7.68
CA ALA A 212 -26.06 26.40 6.86
C ALA A 212 -25.01 27.52 6.78
N ILE A 213 -24.84 28.06 5.58
CA ILE A 213 -23.95 29.19 5.28
C ILE A 213 -24.85 30.36 4.87
N LYS A 214 -24.77 31.51 5.55
CA LYS A 214 -25.62 32.70 5.27
C LYS A 214 -27.14 32.38 5.20
N GLN A 215 -27.64 31.54 6.12
CA GLN A 215 -29.05 31.09 6.19
C GLN A 215 -29.52 30.20 5.02
N SER A 216 -28.60 29.61 4.24
CA SER A 216 -28.93 28.56 3.27
C SER A 216 -28.07 27.30 3.49
N ILE A 217 -28.67 26.13 3.32
CA ILE A 217 -27.91 24.87 3.31
C ILE A 217 -27.20 24.78 1.95
N PRO A 218 -25.86 24.71 1.90
CA PRO A 218 -25.12 24.63 0.64
C PRO A 218 -25.38 23.31 -0.08
N ARG A 219 -25.20 23.31 -1.41
CA ARG A 219 -25.31 22.09 -2.22
C ARG A 219 -24.28 21.07 -1.72
N HIS A 220 -24.72 19.84 -1.48
CA HIS A 220 -23.91 18.79 -0.89
C HIS A 220 -24.31 17.40 -1.41
N TYR A 221 -23.40 16.46 -1.27
CA TYR A 221 -23.67 15.04 -1.48
C TYR A 221 -22.84 14.25 -0.46
N MET A 222 -23.50 13.36 0.27
CA MET A 222 -22.91 12.57 1.34
C MET A 222 -23.02 11.08 1.03
N VAL A 223 -21.97 10.34 1.36
CA VAL A 223 -21.83 8.89 1.25
C VAL A 223 -21.39 8.35 2.60
N VAL A 224 -22.13 7.38 3.15
CA VAL A 224 -21.81 6.69 4.39
C VAL A 224 -21.60 5.21 4.09
N SER A 225 -20.50 4.64 4.57
CA SER A 225 -20.15 3.22 4.40
C SER A 225 -20.09 2.55 5.77
N ILE A 226 -20.88 1.51 5.96
CA ILE A 226 -20.99 0.72 7.19
C ILE A 226 -20.75 -0.75 6.83
N PRO A 227 -19.80 -1.47 7.46
CA PRO A 227 -19.61 -2.90 7.21
C PRO A 227 -20.87 -3.69 7.58
N VAL A 228 -21.30 -4.64 6.74
CA VAL A 228 -22.43 -5.53 7.08
C VAL A 228 -22.18 -6.98 6.73
N THR A 229 -22.70 -7.91 7.53
CA THR A 229 -22.87 -9.31 7.10
C THR A 229 -24.16 -9.45 6.28
N HIS A 230 -24.07 -10.11 5.12
CA HIS A 230 -25.19 -10.32 4.19
C HIS A 230 -25.26 -11.80 3.78
N PRO A 231 -26.44 -12.44 3.76
CA PRO A 231 -26.57 -13.87 3.47
C PRO A 231 -26.00 -14.26 2.09
N ASP A 232 -26.30 -13.46 1.06
CA ASP A 232 -25.87 -13.73 -0.33
C ASP A 232 -24.39 -13.41 -0.61
N ALA A 233 -23.61 -12.99 0.39
CA ALA A 233 -22.19 -12.70 0.25
C ALA A 233 -21.34 -13.43 1.32
N PRO A 234 -21.39 -14.78 1.38
CA PRO A 234 -20.56 -15.56 2.30
C PRO A 234 -19.06 -15.34 2.07
N PRO A 235 -18.18 -15.68 3.04
CA PRO A 235 -16.73 -15.52 2.87
C PRO A 235 -16.19 -16.33 1.69
N ARG A 236 -15.52 -15.65 0.75
CA ARG A 236 -15.00 -16.28 -0.48
C ARG A 236 -13.60 -16.86 -0.26
N ASN A 237 -13.37 -18.06 -0.77
CA ASN A 237 -12.03 -18.68 -0.73
C ASN A 237 -11.01 -17.83 -1.51
N GLY A 238 -9.78 -17.73 -1.00
CA GLY A 238 -8.72 -16.87 -1.55
C GLY A 238 -8.79 -15.40 -1.12
N TYR A 239 -9.89 -14.93 -0.52
CA TYR A 239 -10.03 -13.57 -0.01
C TYR A 239 -9.89 -13.52 1.52
N VAL A 240 -9.48 -12.36 2.03
CA VAL A 240 -9.57 -12.00 3.46
C VAL A 240 -10.67 -10.97 3.61
N ARG A 241 -11.68 -11.25 4.45
CA ARG A 241 -12.69 -10.24 4.82
C ARG A 241 -11.98 -9.10 5.55
N GLY A 242 -12.13 -7.88 5.03
CA GLY A 242 -11.80 -6.63 5.71
C GLY A 242 -13.07 -5.87 6.07
N GLU A 243 -12.90 -4.88 6.94
CA GLU A 243 -13.95 -3.94 7.34
C GLU A 243 -13.46 -2.51 7.10
N TYR A 244 -14.33 -1.62 6.60
CA TYR A 244 -14.07 -0.19 6.64
C TYR A 244 -15.34 0.60 6.96
N GLU A 245 -15.18 1.59 7.81
CA GLU A 245 -16.21 2.50 8.27
C GLU A 245 -15.86 3.87 7.67
N SER A 246 -16.80 4.57 7.04
CA SER A 246 -16.52 5.91 6.52
C SER A 246 -17.74 6.81 6.36
N VAL A 247 -17.49 8.12 6.44
CA VAL A 247 -18.34 9.16 5.87
C VAL A 247 -17.50 9.96 4.90
N GLU A 248 -17.95 10.12 3.67
CA GLU A 248 -17.34 11.02 2.69
C GLU A 248 -18.41 11.99 2.17
N MET A 249 -18.04 13.26 2.02
CA MET A 249 -18.98 14.31 1.65
C MET A 249 -18.29 15.38 0.80
N ILE A 250 -18.96 15.79 -0.28
CA ILE A 250 -18.69 17.05 -0.98
C ILE A 250 -19.71 18.10 -0.58
N ARG A 251 -19.27 19.36 -0.45
CA ARG A 251 -20.09 20.51 -0.11
C ARG A 251 -19.58 21.75 -0.84
N GLU A 252 -20.47 22.48 -1.47
CA GLU A 252 -20.18 23.77 -2.11
C GLU A 252 -19.78 24.82 -1.08
N VAL A 253 -18.79 25.67 -1.42
CA VAL A 253 -18.45 26.90 -0.69
C VAL A 253 -19.04 28.08 -1.49
N PRO A 254 -20.25 28.57 -1.16
CA PRO A 254 -21.00 29.49 -2.04
C PRO A 254 -20.44 30.92 -1.99
N LEU A 255 -19.43 31.19 -2.83
CA LEU A 255 -18.87 32.51 -3.09
C LEU A 255 -19.78 33.30 -4.05
N THR A 256 -20.24 32.68 -5.14
CA THR A 256 -21.37 33.15 -5.95
C THR A 256 -22.68 32.56 -5.40
N PRO A 257 -23.75 33.36 -5.25
CA PRO A 257 -25.02 32.87 -4.73
C PRO A 257 -25.78 32.08 -5.80
N HIS A 258 -26.04 30.80 -5.55
CA HIS A 258 -26.91 29.99 -6.39
C HIS A 258 -28.33 30.57 -6.41
N LYS A 259 -28.80 30.96 -7.60
CA LYS A 259 -30.16 31.45 -7.83
C LYS A 259 -31.03 30.23 -8.22
N PRO A 260 -32.05 29.84 -7.44
CA PRO A 260 -32.98 28.80 -7.85
C PRO A 260 -33.73 29.23 -9.12
N ASP A 261 -34.09 28.28 -9.98
CA ASP A 261 -34.53 28.51 -11.37
C ASP A 261 -35.78 29.41 -11.53
N ALA A 262 -35.53 30.72 -11.56
CA ALA A 262 -36.53 31.74 -11.82
C ALA A 262 -36.92 31.72 -13.30
N LYS A 263 -38.02 31.02 -13.63
CA LYS A 263 -38.68 31.11 -14.94
C LYS A 263 -39.15 32.54 -15.22
N THR A 264 -38.30 33.36 -15.82
CA THR A 264 -38.70 34.68 -16.36
C THR A 264 -37.89 34.98 -17.62
N ARG A 265 -38.60 35.17 -18.73
CA ARG A 265 -38.01 35.45 -20.05
C ARG A 265 -37.74 36.97 -20.17
N GLU A 266 -37.11 37.38 -21.28
CA GLU A 266 -37.13 38.77 -21.80
C GLU A 266 -36.17 39.81 -21.16
N ALA A 267 -35.01 39.40 -20.60
CA ALA A 267 -33.97 40.34 -20.13
C ALA A 267 -32.54 40.04 -20.67
N ASP A 268 -32.40 39.21 -21.70
CA ASP A 268 -31.25 38.30 -21.81
C ASP A 268 -30.24 38.59 -22.94
N MET A 269 -30.27 39.79 -23.55
CA MET A 269 -29.33 40.17 -24.62
C MET A 269 -28.20 41.12 -24.20
N GLU A 270 -28.35 41.93 -23.15
CA GLU A 270 -27.31 42.90 -22.73
C GLU A 270 -26.43 42.44 -21.55
N ARG A 271 -26.66 41.24 -20.99
CA ARG A 271 -25.91 40.75 -19.81
C ARG A 271 -24.82 39.71 -20.09
N LYS A 272 -24.68 39.21 -21.33
CA LYS A 272 -23.80 38.07 -21.64
C LYS A 272 -22.32 38.25 -21.26
N GLU A 273 -21.78 39.46 -21.36
CA GLU A 273 -20.37 39.73 -21.01
C GLU A 273 -20.09 39.81 -19.50
N LYS A 274 -21.11 39.87 -18.65
CA LYS A 274 -20.95 39.84 -17.17
C LYS A 274 -21.50 38.57 -16.51
N ALA A 275 -22.29 37.77 -17.22
CA ALA A 275 -22.89 36.55 -16.69
C ALA A 275 -21.85 35.45 -16.38
N ALA A 276 -20.69 35.44 -17.04
CA ALA A 276 -19.61 34.49 -16.80
C ALA A 276 -18.96 34.62 -15.40
N ASP A 277 -19.18 35.73 -14.68
CA ASP A 277 -18.64 35.94 -13.34
C ASP A 277 -19.53 35.33 -12.22
N ASP A 278 -20.70 34.78 -12.59
CA ASP A 278 -21.82 34.48 -11.69
C ASP A 278 -22.26 32.99 -11.72
N ASP A 279 -21.51 32.11 -12.43
CA ASP A 279 -21.77 30.66 -12.53
C ASP A 279 -21.52 29.95 -11.18
N PRO A 280 -22.53 29.29 -10.57
CA PRO A 280 -22.36 28.54 -9.32
C PRO A 280 -21.48 27.29 -9.48
N GLU A 281 -21.28 26.74 -10.68
CA GLU A 281 -20.33 25.64 -10.90
C GLU A 281 -18.86 26.11 -10.80
N THR A 282 -18.60 27.42 -10.72
CA THR A 282 -17.26 27.97 -10.41
C THR A 282 -17.00 28.11 -8.90
N ASN A 283 -17.96 27.76 -8.03
CA ASN A 283 -17.75 27.78 -6.59
C ASN A 283 -16.76 26.68 -6.17
N PRO A 284 -15.85 26.96 -5.20
CA PRO A 284 -14.96 25.94 -4.66
C PRO A 284 -15.76 24.80 -4.00
N VAL A 285 -15.34 23.56 -4.23
CA VAL A 285 -15.94 22.38 -3.60
C VAL A 285 -15.07 21.93 -2.43
N GLU A 286 -15.62 21.99 -1.23
CA GLU A 286 -15.06 21.35 -0.05
C GLU A 286 -15.31 19.84 -0.09
N TRP A 287 -14.25 19.06 0.07
CA TRP A 287 -14.29 17.60 0.10
C TRP A 287 -13.73 17.11 1.44
N ILE A 288 -14.61 16.51 2.23
CA ILE A 288 -14.33 15.92 3.55
C ILE A 288 -14.47 14.39 3.45
N MET A 289 -13.60 13.65 4.12
CA MET A 289 -13.78 12.23 4.38
C MET A 289 -13.31 11.90 5.80
N VAL A 290 -13.99 10.99 6.47
CA VAL A 290 -13.60 10.37 7.73
C VAL A 290 -13.65 8.86 7.51
N THR A 291 -12.59 8.14 7.88
CA THR A 291 -12.55 6.67 7.74
C THR A 291 -11.73 5.98 8.81
N ARG A 292 -12.08 4.73 9.07
CA ARG A 292 -11.30 3.73 9.78
C ARG A 292 -11.42 2.41 9.02
N SER A 293 -10.30 1.71 8.82
CA SER A 293 -10.30 0.40 8.17
C SER A 293 -9.46 -0.61 8.92
N ASP A 294 -9.94 -1.85 8.97
CA ASP A 294 -9.16 -3.03 9.33
C ASP A 294 -9.11 -3.96 8.12
N PRO A 295 -7.95 -4.10 7.43
CA PRO A 295 -7.84 -4.97 6.25
C PRO A 295 -7.82 -6.46 6.61
N GLY A 296 -7.97 -6.82 7.89
CA GLY A 296 -8.13 -8.20 8.33
C GLY A 296 -6.87 -9.07 8.19
N GLY A 297 -6.96 -10.27 8.77
CA GLY A 297 -5.88 -11.24 8.82
C GLY A 297 -4.71 -10.79 9.70
N GLY A 298 -3.49 -11.17 9.31
CA GLY A 298 -2.28 -11.00 10.13
C GLY A 298 -1.54 -9.65 10.00
N ILE A 299 -2.10 -8.63 9.33
CA ILE A 299 -1.37 -7.36 9.14
C ILE A 299 -1.30 -6.59 10.47
N PRO A 300 -0.10 -6.24 10.99
CA PRO A 300 0.00 -5.46 12.21
C PRO A 300 -0.54 -4.05 12.02
N ARG A 301 -1.52 -3.62 12.83
CA ARG A 301 -2.19 -2.32 12.67
C ARG A 301 -1.27 -1.10 12.59
N PHE A 302 -0.10 -1.10 13.26
CA PHE A 302 0.87 0.00 13.13
C PHE A 302 1.41 0.19 11.70
N MET A 303 1.31 -0.84 10.85
CA MET A 303 1.67 -0.80 9.43
C MET A 303 0.54 -0.17 8.60
N VAL A 304 -0.71 -0.53 8.89
CA VAL A 304 -1.92 0.10 8.33
C VAL A 304 -1.92 1.59 8.68
N ASP A 305 -1.88 1.92 9.97
CA ASP A 305 -1.82 3.27 10.55
C ASP A 305 -0.76 4.22 9.97
N ARG A 306 0.28 3.65 9.31
CA ARG A 306 1.39 4.37 8.69
C ARG A 306 1.25 4.47 7.17
N GLY A 307 0.55 3.54 6.52
CA GLY A 307 0.23 3.60 5.09
C GLY A 307 -1.00 4.46 4.80
N THR A 308 -2.04 4.37 5.64
CA THR A 308 -3.35 5.02 5.44
C THR A 308 -3.27 6.51 5.10
N PRO A 309 -2.43 7.36 5.74
CA PRO A 309 -2.36 8.78 5.37
C PRO A 309 -1.91 9.03 3.92
N GLY A 310 -1.00 8.19 3.40
CA GLY A 310 -0.49 8.29 2.03
C GLY A 310 -1.46 7.72 0.99
N SER A 311 -2.14 6.61 1.30
CA SER A 311 -3.19 6.08 0.40
C SER A 311 -4.39 7.03 0.32
N ILE A 312 -4.81 7.62 1.44
CA ILE A 312 -5.90 8.62 1.49
C ILE A 312 -5.62 9.83 0.58
N ALA A 313 -4.36 10.28 0.47
CA ALA A 313 -3.98 11.36 -0.43
C ALA A 313 -3.86 10.88 -1.90
N GLY A 314 -3.25 9.72 -2.14
CA GLY A 314 -3.11 9.14 -3.48
C GLY A 314 -4.43 8.71 -4.14
N ASP A 315 -5.38 8.20 -3.36
CA ASP A 315 -6.72 7.83 -3.86
C ASP A 315 -7.58 9.06 -4.22
N ALA A 316 -7.34 10.21 -3.56
CA ALA A 316 -7.93 11.49 -3.95
C ALA A 316 -7.34 12.04 -5.27
N VAL A 317 -6.07 11.76 -5.57
CA VAL A 317 -5.44 12.06 -6.87
C VAL A 317 -6.08 11.23 -7.99
N LYS A 318 -6.14 9.89 -7.83
CA LYS A 318 -6.75 8.99 -8.84
C LYS A 318 -8.20 9.37 -9.17
N PHE A 319 -9.00 9.68 -8.15
CA PHE A 319 -10.38 10.12 -8.34
C PHE A 319 -10.47 11.36 -9.22
N LEU A 320 -9.61 12.35 -8.97
CA LEU A 320 -9.57 13.59 -9.74
C LEU A 320 -9.00 13.38 -11.14
N ASP A 321 -7.99 12.53 -11.34
CA ASP A 321 -7.49 12.19 -12.68
C ASP A 321 -8.61 11.56 -13.54
N TRP A 322 -9.35 10.61 -12.99
CA TRP A 322 -10.50 9.99 -13.68
C TRP A 322 -11.66 10.97 -13.89
N ALA A 323 -12.10 11.69 -12.84
CA ALA A 323 -13.27 12.55 -12.91
C ALA A 323 -13.05 13.79 -13.80
N CYS A 324 -11.83 14.31 -13.86
CA CYS A 324 -11.48 15.41 -14.75
C CYS A 324 -11.31 14.95 -16.21
N GLY A 325 -10.71 13.77 -16.42
CA GLY A 325 -10.41 13.22 -17.75
C GLY A 325 -11.64 12.71 -18.53
N LYS A 326 -12.79 12.56 -17.89
CA LYS A 326 -14.09 12.35 -18.55
C LYS A 326 -14.66 13.71 -18.98
N GLU A 327 -15.03 13.91 -20.24
CA GLU A 327 -15.72 15.14 -20.67
C GLU A 327 -17.08 15.27 -19.97
N GLU A 328 -17.97 14.30 -20.24
CA GLU A 328 -19.24 14.07 -19.55
C GLU A 328 -19.17 12.80 -18.70
N ILE A 329 -19.87 12.82 -17.56
CA ILE A 329 -20.07 11.65 -16.69
C ILE A 329 -21.56 11.31 -16.73
N PRO A 330 -21.96 10.15 -17.27
CA PRO A 330 -23.36 9.73 -17.30
C PRO A 330 -23.94 9.62 -15.89
N ASP A 331 -25.21 10.01 -15.73
CA ASP A 331 -25.91 9.74 -14.48
C ASP A 331 -26.05 8.23 -14.27
N GLU A 332 -25.78 7.79 -13.05
CA GLU A 332 -25.70 6.37 -12.68
C GLU A 332 -27.04 5.64 -12.87
N ASP A 333 -28.17 6.33 -12.72
CA ASP A 333 -29.50 5.77 -12.97
C ASP A 333 -29.82 5.55 -14.47
N ALA A 334 -29.08 6.17 -15.40
CA ALA A 334 -29.35 6.04 -16.84
C ALA A 334 -29.07 4.63 -17.39
N ASP A 335 -28.05 3.96 -16.83
CA ASP A 335 -27.65 2.60 -17.22
C ASP A 335 -28.14 1.53 -16.23
N ALA A 336 -28.81 1.91 -15.13
CA ALA A 336 -29.04 1.03 -13.97
C ALA A 336 -29.72 -0.30 -14.34
N GLY A 337 -30.78 -0.27 -15.15
CA GLY A 337 -31.47 -1.49 -15.59
C GLY A 337 -30.62 -2.41 -16.49
N ALA A 338 -29.66 -1.85 -17.25
CA ALA A 338 -28.72 -2.65 -18.03
C ALA A 338 -27.63 -3.27 -17.14
N GLN A 339 -27.18 -2.54 -16.11
CA GLN A 339 -26.25 -3.06 -15.09
C GLN A 339 -26.88 -4.18 -14.25
N GLU A 340 -28.16 -4.04 -13.89
CA GLU A 340 -28.92 -5.05 -13.13
C GLU A 340 -29.14 -6.32 -13.95
N ALA A 341 -29.59 -6.21 -15.21
CA ALA A 341 -29.68 -7.36 -16.11
C ALA A 341 -28.31 -8.07 -16.32
N ALA A 342 -27.22 -7.30 -16.44
CA ALA A 342 -25.87 -7.85 -16.53
C ALA A 342 -25.37 -8.50 -15.22
N GLN A 343 -25.92 -8.12 -14.06
CA GLN A 343 -25.66 -8.79 -12.78
C GLN A 343 -26.47 -10.08 -12.63
N GLU A 344 -27.73 -10.12 -13.05
CA GLU A 344 -28.55 -11.34 -12.96
C GLU A 344 -27.97 -12.49 -13.81
N LEU A 345 -27.49 -12.17 -15.02
CA LEU A 345 -26.77 -13.13 -15.87
C LEU A 345 -25.53 -13.69 -15.15
N LYS A 346 -24.68 -12.83 -14.58
CA LYS A 346 -23.49 -13.25 -13.79
C LYS A 346 -23.87 -14.16 -12.61
N LYS A 347 -24.97 -13.85 -11.90
CA LYS A 347 -25.48 -14.68 -10.79
C LYS A 347 -25.87 -16.08 -11.27
N GLN A 348 -26.47 -16.23 -12.45
CA GLN A 348 -26.82 -17.54 -13.02
C GLN A 348 -25.56 -18.37 -13.34
N ASP A 349 -24.61 -17.81 -14.10
CA ASP A 349 -23.34 -18.49 -14.45
C ASP A 349 -22.60 -19.03 -13.22
N THR A 350 -22.53 -18.24 -12.14
CA THR A 350 -21.84 -18.66 -10.89
C THR A 350 -22.55 -19.78 -10.14
N ASN A 351 -23.88 -19.90 -10.25
CA ASN A 351 -24.65 -20.96 -9.60
C ASN A 351 -24.53 -22.29 -10.36
N ASP A 352 -24.56 -22.26 -11.69
CA ASP A 352 -24.39 -23.47 -12.51
C ASP A 352 -22.97 -24.04 -12.35
N ALA A 353 -21.94 -23.18 -12.31
CA ALA A 353 -20.57 -23.59 -12.00
C ALA A 353 -20.42 -24.25 -10.61
N ALA A 354 -21.25 -23.87 -9.64
CA ALA A 354 -21.23 -24.45 -8.29
C ALA A 354 -21.85 -25.87 -8.25
N GLN A 355 -22.83 -26.18 -9.11
CA GLN A 355 -23.55 -27.46 -9.07
C GLN A 355 -22.80 -28.64 -9.72
N ILE A 356 -21.77 -28.39 -10.53
CA ILE A 356 -21.06 -29.44 -11.30
C ILE A 356 -20.05 -30.24 -10.45
N ASN A 357 -19.65 -29.76 -9.27
CA ASN A 357 -18.65 -30.40 -8.41
C ASN A 357 -19.19 -31.61 -7.60
N GLY A 358 -19.72 -32.62 -8.31
CA GLY A 358 -20.67 -33.56 -7.72
C GLY A 358 -20.54 -35.07 -8.02
N HIS A 359 -19.54 -35.59 -8.75
CA HIS A 359 -19.24 -37.04 -8.74
C HIS A 359 -17.83 -37.40 -9.29
N PRO A 360 -17.09 -38.34 -8.65
CA PRO A 360 -15.78 -38.80 -9.14
C PRO A 360 -15.87 -40.14 -9.89
N VAL A 361 -15.71 -40.13 -11.22
CA VAL A 361 -15.40 -41.33 -12.02
C VAL A 361 -14.36 -40.97 -13.07
N GLY A 362 -13.20 -41.64 -13.04
CA GLY A 362 -12.20 -41.54 -14.10
C GLY A 362 -12.26 -42.76 -15.01
N ILE A 363 -12.29 -42.53 -16.32
CA ILE A 363 -11.99 -43.50 -17.40
C ILE A 363 -11.51 -42.72 -18.63
N GLU A 364 -10.63 -43.32 -19.42
CA GLU A 364 -10.00 -42.72 -20.60
C GLU A 364 -10.96 -42.62 -21.79
N GLY A 365 -10.91 -41.55 -22.61
CA GLY A 365 -11.72 -41.54 -23.84
C GLY A 365 -11.76 -40.26 -24.69
N LYS A 366 -10.81 -40.12 -25.62
CA LYS A 366 -10.96 -39.54 -26.99
C LYS A 366 -11.78 -38.24 -27.18
N SER A 367 -11.06 -37.16 -27.51
CA SER A 367 -11.60 -35.98 -28.19
C SER A 367 -12.12 -36.30 -29.61
N PRO A 368 -13.18 -35.63 -30.10
CA PRO A 368 -13.56 -35.61 -31.51
C PRO A 368 -13.23 -34.27 -32.20
N THR A 369 -12.29 -34.32 -33.14
CA THR A 369 -12.16 -33.42 -34.31
C THR A 369 -13.26 -33.75 -35.35
N GLN A 370 -13.59 -33.01 -36.42
CA GLN A 370 -13.14 -31.73 -37.03
C GLN A 370 -14.16 -31.36 -38.15
N ALA A 371 -14.22 -30.08 -38.56
CA ALA A 371 -14.54 -29.60 -39.93
C ALA A 371 -14.43 -28.05 -39.95
N TYR A 372 -13.95 -27.35 -40.98
CA TYR A 372 -13.38 -27.75 -42.28
C TYR A 372 -12.29 -26.74 -42.75
N GLU A 373 -11.69 -27.05 -43.90
CA GLU A 373 -10.48 -26.49 -44.57
C GLU A 373 -10.66 -25.03 -45.09
N SER A 374 -9.63 -24.29 -45.57
CA SER A 374 -8.42 -24.71 -46.30
C SER A 374 -7.17 -23.83 -46.10
N ALA A 375 -5.98 -24.41 -46.39
CA ALA A 375 -4.66 -23.75 -46.45
C ALA A 375 -4.31 -23.28 -47.89
N PRO A 376 -3.10 -22.76 -48.21
CA PRO A 376 -1.81 -23.50 -48.19
C PRO A 376 -0.63 -22.62 -47.67
N GLN A 377 0.70 -22.91 -47.71
CA GLN A 377 1.52 -24.08 -48.12
C GLN A 377 2.91 -24.04 -47.41
N ASN A 378 3.80 -25.00 -47.75
CA ASN A 378 5.27 -25.08 -47.52
C ASN A 378 5.75 -25.18 -46.05
N GLU A 379 6.20 -26.35 -45.55
CA GLU A 379 7.37 -27.21 -45.91
C GLU A 379 8.71 -26.77 -45.26
N GLY A 380 9.43 -27.62 -44.51
CA GLY A 380 9.05 -28.95 -44.00
C GLY A 380 10.19 -29.77 -43.33
N GLY A 381 9.85 -30.51 -42.27
CA GLY A 381 10.61 -31.66 -41.72
C GLY A 381 11.88 -31.39 -40.87
N LEU A 382 12.52 -32.38 -40.25
CA LEU A 382 12.12 -33.78 -39.94
C LEU A 382 13.13 -34.45 -38.97
N LEU A 383 12.68 -35.35 -38.07
CA LEU A 383 13.46 -36.30 -37.21
C LEU A 383 14.35 -35.69 -36.09
N ALA A 384 14.74 -36.40 -35.00
CA ALA A 384 14.11 -37.49 -34.23
C ALA A 384 14.83 -37.74 -32.87
N ASN A 385 14.06 -38.11 -31.83
CA ASN A 385 14.38 -38.92 -30.62
C ASN A 385 15.83 -39.04 -30.07
N ALA A 386 16.04 -38.71 -28.77
CA ALA A 386 16.22 -39.73 -27.69
C ALA A 386 16.62 -39.20 -26.28
N LEU A 387 15.66 -39.21 -25.34
CA LEU A 387 15.82 -39.54 -23.89
C LEU A 387 16.82 -38.66 -23.04
N PRO A 388 16.90 -38.79 -21.69
CA PRO A 388 16.08 -37.90 -20.84
C PRO A 388 16.78 -37.26 -19.61
N SER A 389 15.99 -36.48 -18.85
CA SER A 389 16.23 -35.94 -17.49
C SER A 389 17.06 -34.64 -17.35
N LEU A 390 16.96 -34.02 -16.16
CA LEU A 390 17.67 -32.81 -15.70
C LEU A 390 17.33 -31.47 -16.39
N SER A 391 16.03 -31.10 -16.43
CA SER A 391 15.61 -29.71 -16.72
C SER A 391 14.51 -29.21 -15.78
N SER A 392 14.78 -29.23 -14.47
CA SER A 392 13.81 -28.88 -13.40
C SER A 392 14.31 -27.84 -12.40
N VAL A 393 15.44 -27.17 -12.66
CA VAL A 393 16.08 -26.21 -11.73
C VAL A 393 16.23 -24.81 -12.33
N ALA A 394 16.21 -24.65 -13.66
CA ALA A 394 16.43 -23.36 -14.32
C ALA A 394 15.27 -22.35 -14.15
N ALA A 395 14.04 -22.82 -13.88
CA ALA A 395 12.84 -21.99 -13.83
C ALA A 395 12.65 -21.16 -12.53
N TYR A 396 13.60 -21.22 -11.58
CA TYR A 396 13.45 -20.63 -10.24
C TYR A 396 14.63 -19.74 -9.80
N ALA A 397 15.45 -19.26 -10.74
CA ALA A 397 16.53 -18.31 -10.48
C ALA A 397 16.06 -16.85 -10.71
N PRO A 398 16.21 -15.93 -9.73
CA PRO A 398 15.87 -14.51 -9.93
C PRO A 398 16.86 -13.83 -10.90
N ALA A 399 16.39 -12.77 -11.58
CA ALA A 399 17.07 -12.14 -12.73
C ALA A 399 18.56 -11.79 -12.54
N ALA A 400 18.98 -11.45 -11.31
CA ALA A 400 20.40 -11.18 -10.98
C ALA A 400 21.36 -12.35 -11.27
N VAL A 401 20.87 -13.57 -11.47
CA VAL A 401 21.67 -14.77 -11.76
C VAL A 401 21.76 -15.05 -13.28
N GLN A 402 20.84 -14.56 -14.10
CA GLN A 402 20.82 -14.85 -15.55
C GLN A 402 22.02 -14.26 -16.29
N ASN A 403 22.57 -13.13 -15.80
CA ASN A 403 23.73 -12.44 -16.39
C ASN A 403 25.07 -13.18 -16.17
N TYR A 404 25.07 -14.37 -15.55
CA TYR A 404 26.25 -15.21 -15.32
C TYR A 404 26.15 -16.59 -16.01
N LEU A 405 25.16 -16.80 -16.88
CA LEU A 405 25.06 -18.00 -17.72
C LEU A 405 25.99 -17.88 -18.95
N PRO A 406 26.66 -18.97 -19.38
CA PRO A 406 27.52 -18.95 -20.55
C PRO A 406 26.72 -18.74 -21.85
N GLU A 407 27.34 -18.05 -22.80
CA GLU A 407 26.72 -17.44 -23.99
C GLU A 407 26.09 -18.42 -24.99
N SER A 408 26.27 -19.74 -24.82
CA SER A 408 25.74 -20.78 -25.71
C SER A 408 24.27 -21.17 -25.42
N LEU A 409 23.55 -20.42 -24.57
CA LEU A 409 22.18 -20.74 -24.15
C LEU A 409 21.17 -19.59 -24.33
N GLN A 410 21.54 -18.52 -25.05
CA GLN A 410 20.61 -17.44 -25.41
C GLN A 410 20.14 -17.60 -26.86
N PRO A 411 18.82 -17.65 -27.13
CA PRO A 411 18.29 -17.67 -28.49
C PRO A 411 18.41 -16.27 -29.13
N LYS A 412 18.91 -16.23 -30.37
CA LYS A 412 18.91 -15.02 -31.21
C LYS A 412 17.60 -14.91 -32.00
N ASN A 413 17.22 -13.69 -32.33
CA ASN A 413 16.21 -13.39 -33.35
C ASN A 413 16.58 -12.05 -33.99
N ASP A 414 16.61 -11.98 -35.32
CA ASP A 414 17.17 -10.87 -36.10
C ASP A 414 16.11 -10.17 -36.98
N GLY A 415 16.19 -8.85 -37.11
CA GLY A 415 15.38 -7.98 -38.01
C GLY A 415 14.07 -7.43 -37.40
N ALA A 416 13.63 -6.17 -37.56
CA ALA A 416 13.81 -5.08 -38.56
C ALA A 416 12.46 -4.80 -39.28
N ASP A 417 11.89 -3.60 -39.43
CA ASP A 417 12.17 -2.21 -38.95
C ASP A 417 10.78 -1.58 -38.56
N ASP A 418 10.54 -0.35 -38.07
CA ASP A 418 11.00 1.02 -38.44
C ASP A 418 10.79 2.06 -37.29
N ASP A 419 11.26 3.30 -37.49
CA ASP A 419 11.37 4.43 -36.52
C ASP A 419 10.08 4.94 -35.81
N ASP A 420 10.17 5.32 -34.52
CA ASP A 420 10.45 6.72 -34.09
C ASP A 420 10.61 6.86 -32.54
N SER A 421 11.42 7.85 -32.13
CA SER A 421 11.52 8.53 -30.83
C SER A 421 11.79 7.74 -29.52
N SER A 422 13.04 7.81 -29.06
CA SER A 422 13.41 7.95 -27.64
C SER A 422 14.08 9.33 -27.47
N ASP A 423 14.19 9.96 -26.29
CA ASP A 423 14.42 9.39 -24.96
C ASP A 423 13.38 9.76 -23.89
N THR A 424 13.29 8.87 -22.88
CA THR A 424 12.75 9.21 -21.56
C THR A 424 13.68 8.70 -20.46
N SER A 425 13.48 9.18 -19.23
CA SER A 425 14.29 8.91 -18.03
C SER A 425 15.66 9.63 -18.02
N SER A 426 16.23 10.04 -16.88
CA SER A 426 15.79 9.87 -15.49
C SER A 426 16.06 11.14 -14.66
N ILE A 427 15.46 11.20 -13.46
CA ILE A 427 15.37 12.41 -12.63
C ILE A 427 16.70 12.87 -12.00
N ASP A 428 16.74 14.18 -11.70
CA ASP A 428 17.76 14.91 -10.96
C ASP A 428 18.28 14.22 -9.68
N SER A 429 19.58 14.24 -9.40
CA SER A 429 20.45 15.42 -9.14
C SER A 429 20.03 16.21 -7.89
N PHE A 430 20.69 15.94 -6.76
CA PHE A 430 20.48 16.69 -5.52
C PHE A 430 21.35 17.96 -5.53
N THR A 431 20.74 19.11 -5.86
CA THR A 431 21.44 20.37 -6.14
C THR A 431 21.52 21.35 -4.95
N SER A 432 22.62 22.12 -4.89
CA SER A 432 22.77 23.48 -4.31
C SER A 432 24.20 23.98 -4.66
N VAL A 433 24.41 25.05 -5.45
CA VAL A 433 24.25 26.52 -5.14
C VAL A 433 25.41 27.02 -4.24
N GLU A 434 25.99 28.24 -4.37
CA GLU A 434 25.90 29.39 -5.32
C GLU A 434 26.89 29.31 -6.52
N GLU A 435 27.06 30.19 -7.54
CA GLU A 435 26.37 31.38 -8.15
C GLU A 435 27.22 32.69 -8.33
N PHE A 436 27.17 33.32 -9.52
CA PHE A 436 27.70 34.66 -9.96
C PHE A 436 29.24 34.92 -9.97
N ARG A 437 29.83 35.84 -10.80
CA ARG A 437 29.30 36.99 -11.60
C ARG A 437 30.22 37.42 -12.80
N THR A 438 29.63 37.93 -13.90
CA THR A 438 30.19 38.84 -14.98
C THR A 438 31.47 38.42 -15.76
N ALA A 439 31.51 38.31 -17.12
CA ALA A 439 31.32 39.30 -18.22
C ALA A 439 32.58 40.20 -18.47
N GLU A 440 33.04 40.55 -19.69
CA GLU A 440 32.56 40.31 -21.08
C GLU A 440 33.70 40.55 -22.13
N ASP A 441 33.44 40.22 -23.40
CA ASP A 441 33.91 40.88 -24.65
C ASP A 441 35.27 40.58 -25.40
N ASN A 442 35.11 40.32 -26.71
CA ASN A 442 35.89 40.66 -27.92
C ASN A 442 37.32 40.16 -28.34
N ILE A 443 37.38 39.78 -29.65
CA ILE A 443 38.44 39.94 -30.69
C ILE A 443 39.63 38.94 -30.85
N ALA A 444 39.79 38.50 -32.12
CA ALA A 444 40.98 38.01 -32.85
C ALA A 444 41.51 36.56 -32.73
N THR A 445 42.07 36.11 -33.88
CA THR A 445 42.76 34.84 -34.21
C THR A 445 44.26 35.15 -34.49
N PRO A 446 45.17 34.32 -35.11
CA PRO A 446 45.01 32.96 -35.69
C PRO A 446 46.19 31.93 -35.57
N ARG A 447 45.83 30.65 -35.78
CA ARG A 447 46.47 29.61 -36.67
C ARG A 447 47.93 29.13 -36.52
N ALA A 448 48.06 27.81 -36.32
CA ALA A 448 48.97 26.85 -37.00
C ALA A 448 48.44 25.40 -36.77
N SER A 449 48.53 24.39 -37.66
CA SER A 449 49.06 24.28 -39.04
C SER A 449 48.64 22.97 -39.76
N ARG A 450 48.40 23.03 -41.10
CA ARG A 450 48.38 21.91 -42.10
C ARG A 450 47.28 20.81 -41.91
N ILE A 451 46.83 20.02 -42.91
CA ILE A 451 47.37 19.60 -44.23
C ILE A 451 46.42 19.92 -45.43
N GLU A 452 46.93 19.75 -46.65
CA GLU A 452 46.38 20.04 -47.99
C GLU A 452 45.15 19.21 -48.45
N ASP A 453 44.30 19.79 -49.32
CA ASP A 453 44.17 19.38 -50.75
C ASP A 453 43.57 20.54 -51.60
N SER A 454 43.23 20.31 -52.88
CA SER A 454 43.31 21.30 -53.97
C SER A 454 42.05 21.40 -54.85
N THR A 455 41.68 22.59 -55.32
CA THR A 455 41.04 22.81 -56.66
C THR A 455 40.98 24.28 -57.10
N ASP A 456 41.06 24.46 -58.42
CA ASP A 456 40.74 25.61 -59.31
C ASP A 456 40.89 27.11 -58.92
N SER A 457 41.86 27.74 -59.60
CA SER A 457 41.66 28.73 -60.69
C SER A 457 40.70 29.93 -60.52
N LEU A 458 41.25 31.17 -60.53
CA LEU A 458 41.34 32.04 -61.73
C LEU A 458 41.88 33.48 -61.46
N THR A 459 42.48 34.07 -62.50
CA THR A 459 42.75 35.52 -62.76
C THR A 459 43.61 36.38 -61.81
N SER A 460 44.79 36.79 -62.32
CA SER A 460 45.24 38.20 -62.54
C SER A 460 45.52 39.13 -61.33
N ILE A 461 46.51 40.05 -61.32
CA ILE A 461 47.38 40.69 -62.36
C ILE A 461 48.74 41.16 -61.76
N ASN A 462 49.77 41.29 -62.61
CA ASN A 462 50.95 42.21 -62.53
C ASN A 462 51.80 42.30 -61.22
N SER A 463 53.05 41.80 -61.19
CA SER A 463 54.33 42.45 -61.62
C SER A 463 54.84 43.56 -60.67
N ILE A 464 56.12 43.67 -60.30
CA ILE A 464 57.36 43.84 -61.11
C ILE A 464 58.58 43.05 -60.53
N THR A 465 59.65 42.91 -61.33
CA THR A 465 60.88 42.10 -61.13
C THR A 465 61.99 42.68 -60.22
N PRO A 466 62.85 41.84 -59.61
CA PRO A 466 64.04 42.24 -58.83
C PRO A 466 65.38 42.21 -59.62
N SER A 467 66.43 42.79 -59.03
CA SER A 467 67.86 42.67 -59.41
C SER A 467 68.73 43.14 -58.20
N ALA A 468 69.94 42.63 -57.93
CA ALA A 468 70.67 41.45 -58.43
C ALA A 468 71.79 41.05 -57.43
N MET A 469 72.68 40.15 -57.88
CA MET A 469 73.97 39.65 -57.33
C MET A 469 74.87 40.71 -56.62
N ASP A 470 75.91 40.39 -55.83
CA ASP A 470 76.78 39.20 -55.88
C ASP A 470 77.52 38.88 -54.53
N SER A 471 78.27 37.77 -54.53
CA SER A 471 79.34 37.36 -53.60
C SER A 471 80.70 38.06 -53.97
N PRO A 472 81.90 37.84 -53.33
CA PRO A 472 82.30 36.69 -52.50
C PRO A 472 83.35 36.87 -51.34
N THR A 473 83.59 35.74 -50.64
CA THR A 473 84.85 35.33 -49.96
C THR A 473 85.59 36.25 -48.97
N SER A 474 85.57 35.86 -47.68
CA SER A 474 86.77 35.71 -46.83
C SER A 474 86.47 34.97 -45.50
N ALA A 475 86.10 33.69 -45.58
CA ALA A 475 85.69 32.89 -44.42
C ALA A 475 86.79 31.93 -43.95
N ARG A 476 87.49 32.24 -42.84
CA ARG A 476 88.15 31.21 -42.00
C ARG A 476 88.45 31.58 -40.55
N THR A 477 88.52 32.85 -40.17
CA THR A 477 88.92 33.28 -38.80
C THR A 477 87.78 33.84 -37.92
N GLN A 478 86.57 33.98 -38.47
CA GLN A 478 85.36 34.28 -37.69
C GLN A 478 84.71 32.99 -37.15
N HIS A 479 84.75 31.91 -37.94
CA HIS A 479 84.04 30.66 -37.69
C HIS A 479 84.38 30.00 -36.34
N ASP A 480 85.66 29.98 -35.94
CA ASP A 480 86.08 29.38 -34.66
C ASP A 480 85.52 30.13 -33.44
N LYS A 481 85.43 31.47 -33.53
CA LYS A 481 84.82 32.33 -32.50
C LYS A 481 83.30 32.29 -32.50
N GLU A 482 82.69 31.70 -33.53
CA GLU A 482 81.26 31.40 -33.57
C GLU A 482 80.98 29.99 -33.06
N LEU A 483 81.82 29.00 -33.38
CA LEU A 483 81.76 27.65 -32.79
C LEU A 483 81.86 27.71 -31.26
N GLU A 484 82.83 28.43 -30.69
CA GLU A 484 82.95 28.56 -29.22
C GLU A 484 81.72 29.24 -28.58
N LYS A 485 81.06 30.16 -29.30
CA LYS A 485 79.80 30.77 -28.87
C LYS A 485 78.61 29.82 -29.01
N ILE A 486 78.60 28.95 -30.03
CA ILE A 486 77.59 27.93 -30.25
C ILE A 486 77.70 26.86 -29.16
N GLU A 487 78.90 26.40 -28.82
CA GLU A 487 79.12 25.46 -27.71
C GLU A 487 78.71 26.06 -26.36
N LYS A 488 79.08 27.32 -26.07
CA LYS A 488 78.64 28.02 -24.85
C LYS A 488 77.12 28.22 -24.81
N LYS A 489 76.46 28.53 -25.94
CA LYS A 489 74.99 28.59 -26.03
C LYS A 489 74.34 27.21 -25.87
N LYS A 490 74.94 26.16 -26.43
CA LYS A 490 74.47 24.78 -26.31
C LYS A 490 74.54 24.30 -24.87
N ALA A 491 75.68 24.47 -24.20
CA ALA A 491 75.83 24.15 -22.78
C ALA A 491 74.80 24.90 -21.90
N GLN A 492 74.55 26.18 -22.18
CA GLN A 492 73.52 26.97 -21.47
C GLN A 492 72.08 26.54 -21.78
N LEU A 493 71.81 25.94 -22.95
CA LEU A 493 70.52 25.35 -23.29
C LEU A 493 70.36 23.98 -22.64
N ASP A 494 71.39 23.13 -22.67
CA ASP A 494 71.41 21.82 -22.05
C ASP A 494 71.27 21.92 -20.51
N GLU A 495 71.95 22.88 -19.86
CA GLU A 495 71.77 23.19 -18.43
C GLU A 495 70.33 23.62 -18.12
N LYS A 496 69.73 24.50 -18.96
CA LYS A 496 68.34 24.92 -18.80
C LYS A 496 67.34 23.78 -19.02
N LEU A 497 67.58 22.91 -20.00
CA LEU A 497 66.75 21.73 -20.26
C LEU A 497 66.82 20.71 -19.11
N GLN A 498 68.02 20.44 -18.59
CA GLN A 498 68.19 19.61 -17.40
C GLN A 498 67.48 20.22 -16.18
N LYS A 499 67.62 21.52 -15.96
CA LYS A 499 66.96 22.23 -14.85
C LYS A 499 65.44 22.29 -14.99
N SER A 500 64.90 22.36 -16.21
CA SER A 500 63.46 22.23 -16.48
C SER A 500 62.98 20.81 -16.16
N ARG A 501 63.61 19.78 -16.74
CA ARG A 501 63.28 18.37 -16.47
C ARG A 501 63.35 18.02 -14.98
N GLN A 502 64.37 18.47 -14.28
CA GLN A 502 64.54 18.16 -12.86
C GLN A 502 63.47 18.85 -11.99
N LYS A 503 62.98 20.03 -12.42
CA LYS A 503 61.81 20.67 -11.80
C LYS A 503 60.51 19.93 -12.14
N GLU A 504 60.29 19.58 -13.41
CA GLU A 504 59.10 18.83 -13.87
C GLU A 504 58.98 17.47 -13.16
N ILE A 505 60.08 16.73 -13.01
CA ILE A 505 60.14 15.49 -12.23
C ILE A 505 59.79 15.76 -10.77
N GLY A 506 60.45 16.73 -10.12
CA GLY A 506 60.20 17.06 -8.72
C GLY A 506 58.80 17.62 -8.43
N ASP A 507 58.14 18.26 -9.39
CA ASP A 507 56.76 18.73 -9.25
C ASP A 507 55.74 17.62 -9.61
N SER A 508 56.08 16.69 -10.51
CA SER A 508 55.32 15.47 -10.80
C SER A 508 55.33 14.49 -9.61
N GLU A 509 56.46 14.26 -8.96
CA GLU A 509 56.57 13.43 -7.75
C GLU A 509 55.70 13.99 -6.60
N LYS A 510 55.67 15.32 -6.42
CA LYS A 510 54.77 15.98 -5.45
C LYS A 510 53.30 15.84 -5.84
N ALA A 511 52.97 15.81 -7.13
CA ALA A 511 51.61 15.55 -7.58
C ALA A 511 51.20 14.09 -7.30
N HIS A 512 52.08 13.13 -7.56
CA HIS A 512 51.87 11.71 -7.27
C HIS A 512 51.64 11.46 -5.77
N GLN A 513 52.53 11.98 -4.91
CA GLN A 513 52.39 11.87 -3.45
C GLN A 513 51.09 12.52 -2.92
N LYS A 514 50.66 13.64 -3.51
CA LYS A 514 49.36 14.28 -3.20
C LYS A 514 48.16 13.45 -3.68
N TYR A 515 48.30 12.73 -4.79
CA TYR A 515 47.26 11.84 -5.32
C TYR A 515 47.13 10.59 -4.44
N GLU A 516 48.24 9.90 -4.14
CA GLU A 516 48.27 8.75 -3.23
C GLU A 516 47.74 9.10 -1.83
N ALA A 517 48.10 10.27 -1.30
CA ALA A 517 47.59 10.77 -0.01
C ALA A 517 46.09 11.12 -0.04
N GLN A 518 45.49 11.35 -1.22
CA GLN A 518 44.04 11.51 -1.39
C GLN A 518 43.35 10.15 -1.56
N VAL A 519 43.89 9.26 -2.39
CA VAL A 519 43.38 7.88 -2.58
C VAL A 519 43.33 7.16 -1.24
N ARG A 520 44.40 7.20 -0.42
CA ARG A 520 44.42 6.58 0.90
C ARG A 520 43.39 7.18 1.87
N LYS A 521 43.12 8.49 1.78
CA LYS A 521 42.07 9.16 2.57
C LYS A 521 40.66 8.84 2.07
N ALA A 522 40.48 8.52 0.79
CA ALA A 522 39.21 8.05 0.24
C ALA A 522 38.92 6.61 0.69
N GLN A 523 39.91 5.71 0.58
CA GLN A 523 39.85 4.34 1.10
C GLN A 523 39.54 4.33 2.59
N GLU A 524 40.28 5.07 3.42
CA GLU A 524 40.04 5.12 4.87
C GLU A 524 38.65 5.65 5.24
N LYS A 525 38.05 6.55 4.44
CA LYS A 525 36.64 6.97 4.62
C LYS A 525 35.66 5.86 4.26
N HIS A 526 35.86 5.21 3.11
CA HIS A 526 35.04 4.12 2.59
C HIS A 526 35.02 2.92 3.55
N ASP A 527 36.18 2.52 4.08
CA ASP A 527 36.29 1.39 5.00
C ASP A 527 35.61 1.69 6.36
N ARG A 528 35.70 2.94 6.84
CA ARG A 528 34.94 3.43 8.00
C ARG A 528 33.42 3.44 7.75
N GLU A 529 32.99 3.67 6.52
CA GLU A 529 31.56 3.62 6.14
C GLU A 529 31.05 2.19 6.03
N ILE A 530 31.82 1.27 5.42
CA ILE A 530 31.53 -0.18 5.42
C ILE A 530 31.43 -0.69 6.85
N ALA A 531 32.41 -0.44 7.72
CA ALA A 531 32.39 -0.89 9.11
C ALA A 531 31.16 -0.36 9.88
N LYS A 532 30.70 0.86 9.58
CA LYS A 532 29.49 1.47 10.15
C LYS A 532 28.20 0.83 9.63
N LEU A 533 28.15 0.44 8.35
CA LEU A 533 27.05 -0.30 7.74
C LEU A 533 26.98 -1.74 8.27
N GLU A 534 28.12 -2.42 8.40
CA GLU A 534 28.19 -3.76 8.99
C GLU A 534 27.80 -3.76 10.46
N ALA A 535 28.28 -2.82 11.27
CA ALA A 535 27.86 -2.69 12.67
C ALA A 535 26.34 -2.43 12.79
N ARG A 536 25.75 -1.67 11.86
CA ARG A 536 24.29 -1.48 11.78
C ARG A 536 23.58 -2.80 11.44
N ARG A 537 24.04 -3.53 10.42
CA ARG A 537 23.50 -4.83 9.98
C ARG A 537 23.59 -5.89 11.08
N GLN A 538 24.72 -5.97 11.78
CA GLN A 538 24.91 -6.89 12.92
C GLN A 538 23.99 -6.55 14.09
N LYS A 539 23.84 -5.26 14.43
CA LYS A 539 22.92 -4.80 15.48
C LYS A 539 21.45 -5.09 15.15
N GLU A 540 21.08 -5.02 13.87
CA GLU A 540 19.74 -5.38 13.40
C GLU A 540 19.51 -6.90 13.41
N ALA A 541 20.47 -7.69 12.92
CA ALA A 541 20.43 -9.16 12.98
C ALA A 541 20.34 -9.68 14.43
N ALA A 542 21.13 -9.12 15.35
CA ALA A 542 21.07 -9.45 16.78
C ALA A 542 19.71 -9.10 17.39
N ARG A 543 19.10 -7.96 16.99
CA ARG A 543 17.75 -7.56 17.44
C ARG A 543 16.67 -8.50 16.92
N LEU A 544 16.82 -9.06 15.72
CA LEU A 544 15.91 -10.06 15.15
C LEU A 544 16.08 -11.42 15.84
N ALA A 545 17.32 -11.88 16.06
CA ALA A 545 17.60 -13.11 16.79
C ALA A 545 17.04 -13.08 18.23
N ALA A 546 17.28 -11.98 18.96
CA ALA A 546 16.76 -11.78 20.32
C ALA A 546 15.22 -11.59 20.39
N ARG A 547 14.57 -11.26 19.27
CA ARG A 547 13.10 -11.30 19.16
C ARG A 547 12.61 -12.74 18.96
N LYS A 548 13.23 -13.48 18.03
CA LYS A 548 12.87 -14.87 17.76
C LYS A 548 13.02 -15.76 19.00
N GLN A 549 14.12 -15.65 19.73
CA GLN A 549 14.32 -16.39 20.99
C GLN A 549 13.19 -16.15 22.01
N LYS A 550 12.71 -14.91 22.16
CA LYS A 550 11.60 -14.59 23.09
C LYS A 550 10.25 -15.09 22.60
N GLU A 551 10.07 -15.26 21.29
CA GLU A 551 8.89 -15.87 20.71
C GLU A 551 8.92 -17.40 20.87
N ASP A 552 10.07 -18.03 20.63
CA ASP A 552 10.30 -19.46 20.89
C ASP A 552 10.13 -19.80 22.40
N GLU A 553 10.64 -18.96 23.31
CA GLU A 553 10.43 -19.06 24.77
C GLU A 553 8.93 -18.97 25.13
N LYS A 554 8.19 -18.01 24.55
CA LYS A 554 6.75 -17.85 24.78
C LYS A 554 5.95 -19.06 24.24
N ASN A 555 6.36 -19.61 23.10
CA ASN A 555 5.76 -20.79 22.51
C ASN A 555 6.04 -22.05 23.37
N ALA A 556 7.24 -22.20 23.91
CA ALA A 556 7.57 -23.26 24.88
C ALA A 556 6.78 -23.13 26.20
N LEU A 557 6.62 -21.91 26.72
CA LEU A 557 5.84 -21.63 27.93
C LEU A 557 4.34 -21.92 27.75
N THR A 558 3.76 -21.52 26.61
CA THR A 558 2.35 -21.80 26.32
C THR A 558 2.11 -23.29 26.04
N LYS A 559 3.06 -24.02 25.46
CA LYS A 559 3.00 -25.49 25.33
C LYS A 559 2.98 -26.17 26.71
N THR A 560 3.91 -25.83 27.59
CA THR A 560 3.97 -26.40 28.95
C THR A 560 2.77 -26.01 29.82
N GLN A 561 2.14 -24.85 29.58
CA GLN A 561 0.86 -24.50 30.21
C GLN A 561 -0.30 -25.40 29.73
N ARG A 562 -0.40 -25.69 28.42
CA ARG A 562 -1.39 -26.64 27.89
C ARG A 562 -1.20 -28.04 28.47
N GLU A 563 0.03 -28.56 28.44
CA GLU A 563 0.37 -29.86 29.01
C GLU A 563 0.00 -29.93 30.51
N ARG A 564 0.32 -28.89 31.29
CA ARG A 564 -0.08 -28.77 32.71
C ARG A 564 -1.59 -28.84 32.90
N ASP A 565 -2.36 -28.12 32.09
CA ASP A 565 -3.81 -28.00 32.27
C ASP A 565 -4.57 -29.24 31.75
N GLU A 566 -4.05 -29.94 30.73
CA GLU A 566 -4.47 -31.31 30.40
C GLU A 566 -4.23 -32.29 31.56
N TRP A 567 -3.08 -32.21 32.23
CA TRP A 567 -2.78 -33.06 33.39
C TRP A 567 -3.70 -32.75 34.59
N LYS A 568 -4.08 -31.48 34.80
CA LYS A 568 -5.12 -31.13 35.79
C LYS A 568 -6.47 -31.75 35.44
N LEU A 569 -6.92 -31.62 34.19
CA LEU A 569 -8.22 -32.16 33.77
C LEU A 569 -8.26 -33.70 33.94
N LYS A 570 -7.17 -34.39 33.56
CA LYS A 570 -7.02 -35.84 33.79
C LYS A 570 -7.05 -36.20 35.29
N ALA A 571 -6.40 -35.41 36.14
CA ALA A 571 -6.41 -35.61 37.59
C ALA A 571 -7.80 -35.31 38.22
N GLU A 572 -8.55 -34.34 37.69
CA GLU A 572 -9.90 -34.03 38.13
C GLU A 572 -10.88 -35.14 37.76
N VAL A 573 -10.86 -35.62 36.53
CA VAL A 573 -11.69 -36.77 36.07
C VAL A 573 -11.41 -38.01 36.92
N LEU A 574 -10.14 -38.37 37.12
CA LEU A 574 -9.75 -39.47 38.01
C LEU A 574 -10.21 -39.23 39.47
N GLY A 575 -10.27 -37.98 39.93
CA GLY A 575 -10.82 -37.61 41.24
C GLY A 575 -12.33 -37.83 41.33
N GLN A 576 -13.08 -37.48 40.28
CA GLN A 576 -14.52 -37.72 40.17
C GLN A 576 -14.82 -39.23 40.10
N GLU A 577 -14.09 -39.99 39.28
CA GLU A 577 -14.19 -41.45 39.19
C GLU A 577 -13.91 -42.12 40.55
N ASN A 578 -12.82 -41.74 41.23
CA ASN A 578 -12.51 -42.26 42.57
C ASN A 578 -13.60 -41.93 43.59
N LYS A 579 -14.24 -40.75 43.49
CA LYS A 579 -15.39 -40.40 44.35
C LYS A 579 -16.58 -41.33 44.10
N VAL A 580 -16.96 -41.54 42.84
CA VAL A 580 -18.09 -42.43 42.47
C VAL A 580 -17.81 -43.88 42.92
N LEU A 581 -16.60 -44.40 42.66
CA LEU A 581 -16.19 -45.73 43.14
C LEU A 581 -16.24 -45.83 44.67
N HIS A 582 -15.83 -44.79 45.38
CA HIS A 582 -15.85 -44.76 46.84
C HIS A 582 -17.28 -44.60 47.42
N GLU A 583 -18.22 -44.04 46.67
CA GLU A 583 -19.65 -44.01 47.00
C GLU A 583 -20.31 -45.37 46.74
N GLN A 584 -20.03 -46.01 45.59
CA GLN A 584 -20.45 -47.39 45.28
C GLN A 584 -19.93 -48.40 46.31
N VAL A 585 -18.67 -48.31 46.73
CA VAL A 585 -18.11 -49.17 47.78
C VAL A 585 -18.83 -48.98 49.12
N LYS A 586 -19.24 -47.75 49.48
CA LYS A 586 -20.04 -47.50 50.70
C LYS A 586 -21.45 -48.06 50.58
N GLU A 587 -22.06 -48.01 49.41
CA GLU A 587 -23.37 -48.60 49.15
C GLU A 587 -23.31 -50.12 49.24
N LEU A 588 -22.40 -50.77 48.51
CA LEU A 588 -22.15 -52.21 48.60
C LEU A 588 -21.80 -52.67 50.03
N GLN A 589 -21.07 -51.87 50.81
CA GLN A 589 -20.82 -52.15 52.23
C GLN A 589 -22.10 -52.09 53.09
N ARG A 590 -22.99 -51.12 52.85
CA ARG A 590 -24.31 -51.04 53.52
C ARG A 590 -25.20 -52.22 53.13
N GLU A 591 -25.26 -52.57 51.84
CA GLU A 591 -26.03 -53.70 51.34
C GLU A 591 -25.54 -55.02 51.92
N ASN A 592 -24.23 -55.30 51.87
CA ASN A 592 -23.64 -56.49 52.49
C ASN A 592 -23.91 -56.54 54.00
N THR A 593 -23.81 -55.40 54.71
CA THR A 593 -24.13 -55.33 56.15
C THR A 593 -25.61 -55.62 56.41
N ALA A 594 -26.51 -55.11 55.57
CA ALA A 594 -27.95 -55.35 55.68
C ALA A 594 -28.32 -56.80 55.30
N LEU A 595 -27.65 -57.41 54.33
CA LEU A 595 -27.81 -58.82 53.96
C LEU A 595 -27.32 -59.74 55.08
N VAL A 596 -26.12 -59.51 55.63
CA VAL A 596 -25.60 -60.26 56.79
C VAL A 596 -26.53 -60.10 58.00
N ALA A 597 -27.06 -58.89 58.26
CA ALA A 597 -28.01 -58.64 59.34
C ALA A 597 -29.41 -59.25 59.11
N LYS A 598 -29.81 -59.48 57.86
CA LYS A 598 -31.02 -60.26 57.51
C LYS A 598 -30.77 -61.76 57.66
N MET A 599 -29.65 -62.27 57.14
CA MET A 599 -29.27 -63.68 57.24
C MET A 599 -29.12 -64.10 58.70
N GLY A 600 -28.45 -63.32 59.54
CA GLY A 600 -28.31 -63.59 60.98
C GLY A 600 -29.63 -63.62 61.78
N LYS A 601 -30.76 -63.22 61.19
CA LYS A 601 -32.12 -63.33 61.76
C LYS A 601 -32.90 -64.55 61.26
N MET A 602 -32.42 -65.26 60.24
CA MET A 602 -33.00 -66.52 59.80
C MET A 602 -32.44 -67.68 60.62
N GLY A 603 -33.28 -68.66 60.99
CA GLY A 603 -32.93 -69.72 61.94
C GLY A 603 -31.74 -70.62 61.58
N GLN A 604 -31.32 -70.64 60.30
CA GLN A 604 -30.11 -71.35 59.82
C GLN A 604 -28.97 -70.40 59.40
N GLY A 605 -29.21 -69.09 59.36
CA GLY A 605 -28.27 -68.11 58.82
C GLY A 605 -26.91 -67.97 59.56
N PRO A 606 -26.82 -68.16 60.89
CA PRO A 606 -25.52 -68.16 61.58
C PRO A 606 -24.55 -69.22 61.04
N GLU A 607 -25.05 -70.38 60.65
CA GLU A 607 -24.23 -71.48 60.09
C GLU A 607 -23.79 -71.18 58.64
N VAL A 608 -24.66 -70.57 57.83
CA VAL A 608 -24.29 -70.13 56.47
C VAL A 608 -23.23 -69.02 56.52
N ILE A 609 -23.35 -68.06 57.45
CA ILE A 609 -22.33 -67.01 57.67
C ILE A 609 -21.01 -67.63 58.15
N ARG A 610 -21.05 -68.71 58.95
CA ARG A 610 -19.86 -69.45 59.37
C ARG A 610 -19.14 -70.08 58.18
N GLN A 611 -19.87 -70.79 57.32
CA GLN A 611 -19.33 -71.46 56.12
C GLN A 611 -18.72 -70.45 55.12
N ILE A 612 -19.42 -69.35 54.80
CA ILE A 612 -18.89 -68.29 53.92
C ILE A 612 -17.60 -67.67 54.48
N ARG A 613 -17.51 -67.50 55.81
CA ARG A 613 -16.30 -66.99 56.47
C ARG A 613 -15.13 -68.00 56.43
N GLU A 614 -15.44 -69.30 56.41
CA GLU A 614 -14.49 -70.39 56.29
C GLU A 614 -13.92 -70.47 54.86
N GLU A 615 -14.75 -70.32 53.83
CA GLU A 615 -14.31 -70.17 52.42
C GLU A 615 -13.44 -68.92 52.19
N LEU A 616 -13.89 -67.74 52.65
CA LEU A 616 -13.15 -66.48 52.50
C LEU A 616 -11.80 -66.47 53.25
N ALA A 617 -11.67 -67.28 54.30
CA ALA A 617 -10.38 -67.53 54.95
C ALA A 617 -9.51 -68.54 54.17
N GLY A 618 -10.12 -69.59 53.60
CA GLY A 618 -9.44 -70.61 52.81
C GLY A 618 -8.86 -70.10 51.48
N GLY A 619 -9.50 -69.12 50.83
CA GLY A 619 -9.12 -68.61 49.50
C GLY A 619 -7.77 -67.88 49.37
N ARG A 620 -6.86 -67.95 50.36
CA ARG A 620 -5.57 -67.22 50.37
C ARG A 620 -4.34 -68.14 50.51
N SER A 621 -4.15 -69.07 49.57
CA SER A 621 -2.98 -69.97 49.57
C SER A 621 -2.35 -70.25 48.19
N ARG A 622 -1.46 -69.34 47.73
CA ARG A 622 -0.41 -69.55 46.68
C ARG A 622 -0.93 -69.87 45.25
N ALA A 623 -0.14 -69.75 44.17
CA ALA A 623 1.32 -69.63 44.03
C ALA A 623 1.80 -68.65 42.92
N SER A 624 3.13 -68.62 42.74
CA SER A 624 3.96 -67.91 41.74
C SER A 624 3.73 -68.38 40.28
N SER A 625 4.36 -67.87 39.20
CA SER A 625 5.66 -67.16 39.04
C SER A 625 5.76 -66.41 37.68
N GLY A 626 6.69 -65.45 37.53
CA GLY A 626 7.08 -64.88 36.23
C GLY A 626 7.98 -63.63 36.31
N ALA A 627 9.11 -63.61 35.60
CA ALA A 627 10.02 -62.46 35.43
C ALA A 627 9.82 -61.83 34.03
N SER A 628 10.33 -60.66 33.62
CA SER A 628 11.16 -59.57 34.19
C SER A 628 10.76 -58.25 33.46
N ASN A 629 11.07 -57.02 33.88
CA ASN A 629 12.40 -56.38 33.81
C ASN A 629 12.40 -54.99 34.53
N ARG A 630 13.59 -54.38 34.76
CA ARG A 630 13.76 -53.08 35.47
C ARG A 630 13.58 -51.85 34.54
N PRO A 631 13.26 -50.66 35.10
CA PRO A 631 14.33 -49.67 35.38
C PRO A 631 14.48 -49.24 36.87
N SER A 632 15.55 -48.47 37.13
CA SER A 632 16.08 -48.10 38.46
C SER A 632 15.36 -46.93 39.18
N PRO A 633 15.43 -46.85 40.52
CA PRO A 633 15.04 -45.65 41.28
C PRO A 633 16.10 -44.53 41.21
N SER A 634 15.67 -43.28 41.36
CA SER A 634 16.56 -42.10 41.34
C SER A 634 17.24 -41.85 42.70
N VAL A 635 18.52 -41.49 42.66
CA VAL A 635 19.35 -41.23 43.84
C VAL A 635 19.23 -39.76 44.28
N LYS A 636 18.94 -39.52 45.57
CA LYS A 636 19.12 -38.21 46.19
C LYS A 636 20.62 -37.89 46.32
N SER A 637 21.06 -36.77 45.77
CA SER A 637 22.39 -36.20 46.05
C SER A 637 22.27 -34.69 46.33
N LYS A 638 23.13 -34.18 47.20
CA LYS A 638 23.20 -32.76 47.59
C LYS A 638 24.34 -32.05 46.85
N ARG A 639 24.09 -30.84 46.37
CA ARG A 639 25.06 -29.73 46.32
C ARG A 639 24.28 -28.44 46.63
N SER A 640 24.52 -27.80 47.77
CA SER A 640 25.63 -26.87 48.02
C SER A 640 25.34 -25.49 47.42
N ALA A 641 24.87 -24.59 48.30
CA ALA A 641 25.00 -23.15 48.15
C ALA A 641 26.14 -22.67 49.09
N GLU A 642 26.46 -21.38 49.04
CA GLU A 642 27.75 -20.76 49.41
C GLU A 642 28.81 -20.88 48.28
N LEU A 643 29.63 -19.86 48.00
CA LEU A 643 29.79 -18.57 48.66
C LEU A 643 30.29 -17.51 47.66
N LEU A 644 29.76 -16.28 47.72
CA LEU A 644 30.51 -15.01 47.58
C LEU A 644 29.55 -13.80 47.65
N GLY A 645 29.69 -13.00 48.70
CA GLY A 645 29.18 -11.62 48.74
C GLY A 645 30.23 -10.66 48.15
N GLY A 646 29.86 -9.39 47.94
CA GLY A 646 30.79 -8.37 47.44
C GLY A 646 31.33 -7.47 48.56
N GLN A 647 32.62 -7.13 48.48
CA GLN A 647 33.15 -5.80 48.86
C GLN A 647 34.61 -5.62 48.41
N THR A 648 34.81 -4.81 47.36
CA THR A 648 35.87 -3.82 47.14
C THR A 648 35.46 -2.94 45.98
#